data_AF-A0A847JSX9-F1
#
_entry.id   AF-A0A847JSX9-F1
#
_cell.length_a   1.000
_cell.length_b   1.000
_cell.length_c   1.000
_cell.angle_alpha   90.00
_cell.angle_beta   90.00
_cell.angle_gamma   90.00
#
_symmetry.space_group_name_H-M   'P 1'
#
loop_
_entity.id
_entity.type
_entity.pdbx_description
1 polymer ?
#
loop_
_entity_poly.entity_id
_entity_poly.type
_entity_poly.pdbx_seq_one_letter_code
_entity_poly.pdbx_strand_id
1 'polypeptide(L)'
;MDIEQLARLTPGDWYHDVRDQLKWHVYRRSEAAFARGDAERDRLSDPDEVRARQQRIRDFFISSLGGLPIDAGPAEARVMGVVKRAGYRIEKLVYESRPCNYVTSLLYVPDDLNGRAPAVLFLCGHAAEGKGYPEYQRVCQLLALHGFVVLAQDPIGQGERLSYWEPDLNRALIGACTLEHDHAGAQCVPLGWALARFFLHDARRSLDYLAARPEVDPERIGVTGNSGGGTQSCLLMLSDTRLAAAAPGTFIMNRQTYMNSGGAQDAEQIWPGFTAAGFDHEDVLIAMAPKPVCVLAVTDDFFPIEGTRRTVERCRHVWERFGVPGMPELVVDRAGHAYTPTLARASVRFFARHLMGSEVEPDYERTAALPCVELWCTKTGQVRSEFADASSVHEACLAKLDEVAAERATRSPQARLGEARDWLRQRVHHGRAACDLNTRSYWSGHLDDLSVRARIWWSQPDLMGHGLEFVRSGDEDPDRLPCTIAVWDGGTDRLEEHHAWIRRTCRAGRAVLVLDVSGVGALRPHALLAGTSEAEFYGVIHKLADDLMWLGDSLCALRTYDVLRAVDMVTEPATEGRRDVRVYADGRSGRQCIYGILAAFLDDRIAGIDLEGEPPTWSDWVRDRMYVSRHIKAVILPGALTHFDTDECA
;
A
#
# COMPACT_ATOMS: atom_id res chain seq x y z
N MET A 1 -35.67 -23.71 4.21
CA MET A 1 -34.76 -22.85 4.97
C MET A 1 -35.39 -21.48 5.00
N ASP A 2 -35.31 -20.78 6.13
CA ASP A 2 -35.61 -19.35 6.14
C ASP A 2 -34.48 -18.56 5.48
N ILE A 3 -34.65 -17.24 5.34
CA ILE A 3 -33.70 -16.38 4.64
C ILE A 3 -32.35 -16.27 5.37
N GLU A 4 -32.34 -16.34 6.70
CA GLU A 4 -31.13 -16.29 7.52
C GLU A 4 -30.31 -17.58 7.35
N GLN A 5 -30.98 -18.73 7.29
CA GLN A 5 -30.36 -20.02 6.99
C GLN A 5 -29.79 -20.06 5.58
N LEU A 6 -30.48 -19.48 4.58
CA LEU A 6 -29.98 -19.38 3.21
C LEU A 6 -28.73 -18.50 3.11
N ALA A 7 -28.70 -17.37 3.82
CA ALA A 7 -27.54 -16.48 3.86
C ALA A 7 -26.27 -17.15 4.38
N ARG A 8 -26.42 -18.20 5.21
CA ARG A 8 -25.31 -18.98 5.79
C ARG A 8 -24.92 -20.20 4.96
N LEU A 9 -25.60 -20.49 3.85
CA LEU A 9 -25.23 -21.61 2.99
C LEU A 9 -23.82 -21.40 2.45
N THR A 10 -22.99 -22.43 2.59
CA THR A 10 -21.63 -22.42 2.04
C THR A 10 -21.29 -23.77 1.42
N PRO A 11 -20.56 -23.80 0.28
CA PRO A 11 -20.03 -25.04 -0.26
C PRO A 11 -18.99 -25.69 0.67
N GLY A 12 -18.45 -24.95 1.66
CA GLY A 12 -17.52 -25.42 2.68
C GLY A 12 -18.06 -26.53 3.57
N ASP A 13 -19.38 -26.60 3.76
CA ASP A 13 -19.99 -27.61 4.62
C ASP A 13 -19.95 -29.02 4.01
N TRP A 14 -19.77 -29.13 2.67
CA TRP A 14 -20.02 -30.39 1.96
C TRP A 14 -19.00 -30.73 0.86
N TYR A 15 -18.32 -29.75 0.25
CA TYR A 15 -17.54 -29.98 -0.97
C TYR A 15 -16.16 -29.33 -0.98
N HIS A 16 -16.09 -28.00 -0.79
CA HIS A 16 -14.87 -27.23 -1.02
C HIS A 16 -14.70 -26.16 0.06
N ASP A 17 -13.53 -26.12 0.69
CA ASP A 17 -13.15 -24.97 1.50
C ASP A 17 -12.84 -23.77 0.60
N VAL A 18 -13.89 -23.01 0.28
CA VAL A 18 -13.82 -21.82 -0.56
C VAL A 18 -13.24 -20.61 0.17
N ARG A 19 -13.21 -20.64 1.51
CA ARG A 19 -12.77 -19.51 2.33
C ARG A 19 -11.24 -19.33 2.25
N ASP A 20 -10.51 -20.41 2.04
CA ASP A 20 -9.05 -20.34 1.91
C ASP A 20 -8.57 -20.04 0.47
N GLN A 21 -9.45 -20.15 -0.53
CA GLN A 21 -9.07 -20.05 -1.95
C GLN A 21 -8.51 -18.69 -2.34
N LEU A 22 -9.12 -17.58 -1.90
CA LEU A 22 -8.63 -16.24 -2.23
C LEU A 22 -7.21 -16.02 -1.68
N LYS A 23 -6.93 -16.46 -0.45
CA LYS A 23 -5.59 -16.39 0.15
C LYS A 23 -4.60 -17.17 -0.71
N TRP A 24 -4.89 -18.43 -1.01
CA TRP A 24 -3.97 -19.29 -1.77
C TRP A 24 -3.81 -18.87 -3.23
N HIS A 25 -4.83 -18.27 -3.84
CA HIS A 25 -4.75 -17.67 -5.17
C HIS A 25 -3.74 -16.53 -5.20
N VAL A 26 -3.84 -15.59 -4.25
CA VAL A 26 -2.88 -14.48 -4.13
C VAL A 26 -1.49 -15.00 -3.77
N TYR A 27 -1.38 -15.92 -2.81
CA TYR A 27 -0.08 -16.40 -2.30
C TYR A 27 0.70 -17.15 -3.37
N ARG A 28 0.06 -18.04 -4.14
CA ARG A 28 0.76 -18.77 -5.20
C ARG A 28 1.26 -17.87 -6.33
N ARG A 29 0.51 -16.82 -6.67
CA ARG A 29 0.96 -15.81 -7.64
C ARG A 29 2.18 -15.06 -7.13
N SER A 30 2.18 -14.69 -5.84
CA SER A 30 3.33 -14.08 -5.17
C SER A 30 4.53 -15.02 -5.12
N GLU A 31 4.36 -16.29 -4.74
CA GLU A 31 5.42 -17.30 -4.72
C GLU A 31 6.07 -17.51 -6.08
N ALA A 32 5.29 -17.56 -7.16
CA ALA A 32 5.81 -17.66 -8.52
C ALA A 32 6.65 -16.42 -8.90
N ALA A 33 6.25 -15.23 -8.45
CA ALA A 33 7.00 -14.00 -8.66
C ALA A 33 8.29 -13.95 -7.83
N PHE A 34 8.25 -14.38 -6.57
CA PHE A 34 9.43 -14.50 -5.70
C PHE A 34 10.46 -15.47 -6.28
N ALA A 35 10.03 -16.66 -6.72
CA ALA A 35 10.90 -17.66 -7.31
C ALA A 35 11.57 -17.16 -8.60
N ARG A 36 10.84 -16.41 -9.44
CA ARG A 36 11.42 -15.76 -10.63
C ARG A 36 12.48 -14.73 -10.24
N GLY A 37 12.15 -13.84 -9.30
CA GLY A 37 13.08 -12.81 -8.81
C GLY A 37 14.36 -13.40 -8.20
N ASP A 38 14.23 -14.48 -7.43
CA ASP A 38 15.37 -15.19 -6.86
C ASP A 38 16.29 -15.74 -7.95
N ALA A 39 15.72 -16.41 -8.95
CA ALA A 39 16.48 -16.96 -10.07
C ALA A 39 17.19 -15.87 -10.90
N GLU A 40 16.64 -14.65 -10.98
CA GLU A 40 17.30 -13.52 -11.64
C GLU A 40 18.46 -12.96 -10.81
N ARG A 41 18.29 -12.81 -9.49
CA ARG A 41 19.35 -12.31 -8.60
C ARG A 41 20.51 -13.30 -8.51
N ASP A 42 20.23 -14.60 -8.44
CA ASP A 42 21.26 -15.65 -8.35
C ASP A 42 22.15 -15.73 -9.61
N ARG A 43 21.71 -15.17 -10.74
CA ARG A 43 22.48 -15.13 -11.99
C ARG A 43 23.42 -13.94 -12.12
N LEU A 44 23.34 -12.95 -11.22
CA LEU A 44 24.20 -11.77 -11.27
C LEU A 44 25.66 -12.17 -11.05
N SER A 45 26.44 -12.16 -12.12
CA SER A 45 27.75 -12.78 -12.18
C SER A 45 28.90 -11.79 -12.33
N ASP A 46 28.63 -10.60 -12.90
CA ASP A 46 29.61 -9.53 -13.05
C ASP A 46 29.05 -8.13 -12.67
N PRO A 47 29.94 -7.13 -12.43
CA PRO A 47 29.55 -5.77 -12.04
C PRO A 47 28.62 -5.02 -13.01
N ASP A 48 28.69 -5.27 -14.31
CA ASP A 48 27.88 -4.55 -15.30
C ASP A 48 26.44 -5.04 -15.31
N GLU A 49 26.22 -6.34 -15.10
CA GLU A 49 24.89 -6.91 -14.88
C GLU A 49 24.21 -6.31 -13.63
N VAL A 50 24.98 -6.13 -12.55
CA VAL A 50 24.49 -5.48 -11.32
C VAL A 50 24.11 -4.04 -11.59
N ARG A 51 24.97 -3.25 -12.25
CA ARG A 51 24.68 -1.85 -12.61
C ARG A 51 23.43 -1.74 -13.49
N ALA A 52 23.27 -2.63 -14.46
CA ALA A 52 22.08 -2.67 -15.31
C ALA A 52 20.82 -2.98 -14.49
N ARG A 53 20.91 -3.88 -13.49
CA ARG A 53 19.79 -4.17 -12.58
C ARG A 53 19.46 -2.97 -11.69
N GLN A 54 20.46 -2.29 -11.12
CA GLN A 54 20.27 -1.07 -10.32
C GLN A 54 19.54 0.03 -11.09
N GLN A 55 19.88 0.22 -12.37
CA GLN A 55 19.18 1.17 -13.23
C GLN A 55 17.72 0.77 -13.44
N ARG A 56 17.44 -0.51 -13.75
CA ARG A 56 16.07 -1.01 -13.90
C ARG A 56 15.24 -0.85 -12.62
N ILE A 57 15.83 -1.14 -11.46
CA ILE A 57 15.19 -0.96 -10.16
C ILE A 57 14.79 0.50 -9.97
N ARG A 58 15.71 1.44 -10.21
CA ARG A 58 15.46 2.87 -10.05
C ARG A 58 14.35 3.38 -10.96
N ASP A 59 14.42 3.04 -12.25
CA ASP A 59 13.45 3.48 -13.25
C ASP A 59 12.06 2.92 -12.96
N PHE A 60 11.99 1.62 -12.63
CA PHE A 60 10.75 0.97 -12.24
C PHE A 60 10.18 1.60 -10.97
N PHE A 61 11.00 1.76 -9.94
CA PHE A 61 10.55 2.18 -8.62
C PHE A 61 9.90 3.56 -8.66
N ILE A 62 10.57 4.56 -9.26
CA ILE A 62 10.00 5.91 -9.39
C ILE A 62 8.70 5.90 -10.20
N SER A 63 8.66 5.14 -11.30
CA SER A 63 7.45 5.01 -12.12
C SER A 63 6.31 4.36 -11.33
N SER A 64 6.60 3.34 -10.52
CA SER A 64 5.60 2.59 -9.76
C SER A 64 4.90 3.43 -8.69
N LEU A 65 5.54 4.51 -8.22
CA LEU A 65 4.97 5.45 -7.24
C LEU A 65 4.07 6.52 -7.90
N GLY A 66 3.94 6.52 -9.23
CA GLY A 66 3.27 7.57 -9.99
C GLY A 66 4.17 8.77 -10.28
N GLY A 67 5.49 8.55 -10.32
CA GLY A 67 6.51 9.59 -10.50
C GLY A 67 6.74 10.42 -9.23
N LEU A 68 7.68 11.36 -9.31
CA LEU A 68 7.97 12.33 -8.26
C LEU A 68 7.72 13.76 -8.77
N PRO A 69 7.42 14.72 -7.89
CA PRO A 69 7.46 16.14 -8.26
C PRO A 69 8.85 16.52 -8.80
N ILE A 70 8.91 17.51 -9.69
CA ILE A 70 10.19 18.05 -10.20
C ILE A 70 10.89 18.76 -9.04
N ASP A 71 12.18 18.47 -8.85
CA ASP A 71 12.98 19.06 -7.79
C ASP A 71 13.19 20.57 -8.04
N ALA A 72 12.80 21.41 -7.08
CA ALA A 72 12.87 22.88 -7.19
C ALA A 72 14.24 23.48 -6.78
N GLY A 73 15.31 22.68 -6.70
CA GLY A 73 16.59 23.09 -6.10
C GLY A 73 16.61 22.98 -4.56
N PRO A 74 17.68 23.38 -3.84
CA PRO A 74 17.79 23.17 -2.39
C PRO A 74 16.64 23.81 -1.60
N ALA A 75 16.19 23.16 -0.53
CA ALA A 75 15.09 23.68 0.28
C ALA A 75 15.54 24.91 1.07
N GLU A 76 14.83 26.02 0.95
CA GLU A 76 15.07 27.17 1.82
C GLU A 76 14.44 26.89 3.20
N ALA A 77 15.29 26.58 4.18
CA ALA A 77 14.84 26.32 5.54
C ALA A 77 14.93 27.56 6.43
N ARG A 78 13.91 27.73 7.27
CA ARG A 78 13.87 28.74 8.34
C ARG A 78 14.29 28.09 9.65
N VAL A 79 15.24 28.72 10.33
CA VAL A 79 15.62 28.35 11.70
C VAL A 79 14.61 28.93 12.67
N MET A 80 13.83 28.07 13.32
CA MET A 80 12.76 28.44 14.25
C MET A 80 13.27 28.60 15.69
N GLY A 81 14.43 28.02 15.99
CA GLY A 81 15.06 28.10 17.31
C GLY A 81 16.30 27.24 17.40
N VAL A 82 17.07 27.43 18.48
CA VAL A 82 18.30 26.66 18.74
C VAL A 82 18.29 26.18 20.19
N VAL A 83 18.57 24.89 20.40
CA VAL A 83 18.79 24.30 21.72
C VAL A 83 20.27 23.97 21.86
N LYS A 84 20.94 24.56 22.85
CA LYS A 84 22.35 24.27 23.13
C LYS A 84 22.50 23.02 23.99
N ARG A 85 23.50 22.20 23.69
CA ARG A 85 23.88 21.02 24.44
C ARG A 85 25.39 20.98 24.64
N ALA A 86 25.84 20.06 25.49
CA ALA A 86 27.28 19.85 25.65
C ALA A 86 27.83 19.10 24.43
N GLY A 87 28.59 19.81 23.59
CA GLY A 87 29.30 19.26 22.42
C GLY A 87 28.54 19.33 21.09
N TYR A 88 27.30 19.82 21.09
CA TYR A 88 26.50 20.06 19.89
C TYR A 88 25.37 21.05 20.18
N ARG A 89 24.75 21.56 19.11
CA ARG A 89 23.49 22.30 19.14
C ARG A 89 22.44 21.61 18.29
N ILE A 90 21.17 21.89 18.58
CA ILE A 90 20.02 21.45 17.78
C ILE A 90 19.37 22.69 17.16
N GLU A 91 19.44 22.83 15.85
CA GLU A 91 18.69 23.82 15.09
C GLU A 91 17.30 23.24 14.75
N LYS A 92 16.25 23.97 15.12
CA LYS A 92 14.87 23.61 14.77
C LYS A 92 14.53 24.23 13.43
N LEU A 93 14.11 23.42 12.48
CA LEU A 93 13.98 23.83 11.08
C LEU A 93 12.56 23.62 10.57
N VAL A 94 12.11 24.55 9.73
CA VAL A 94 10.93 24.38 8.87
C VAL A 94 11.33 24.73 7.45
N TYR A 95 11.02 23.86 6.50
CA TYR A 95 11.19 24.11 5.07
C TYR A 95 10.04 23.50 4.27
N GLU A 96 9.87 23.92 3.03
CA GLU A 96 8.87 23.35 2.13
C GLU A 96 9.47 22.21 1.30
N SER A 97 8.87 21.01 1.39
CA SER A 97 9.22 19.93 0.46
C SER A 97 8.50 20.10 -0.88
N ARG A 98 7.24 20.52 -0.82
CA ARG A 98 6.34 20.89 -1.93
C ARG A 98 5.68 22.22 -1.56
N PRO A 99 5.08 22.96 -2.52
CA PRO A 99 4.39 24.22 -2.22
C PRO A 99 3.45 24.09 -1.03
N CYS A 100 3.69 24.91 -0.01
CA CYS A 100 2.95 24.95 1.25
C CYS A 100 2.93 23.64 2.06
N ASN A 101 3.74 22.63 1.72
CA ASN A 101 3.93 21.43 2.53
C ASN A 101 5.16 21.62 3.43
N TYR A 102 4.91 22.01 4.67
CA TYR A 102 5.95 22.30 5.64
C TYR A 102 6.47 21.03 6.32
N VAL A 103 7.77 20.78 6.17
CA VAL A 103 8.50 19.73 6.87
C VAL A 103 9.19 20.35 8.10
N THR A 104 8.87 19.84 9.27
CA THR A 104 9.51 20.15 10.54
C THR A 104 10.70 19.22 10.76
N SER A 105 11.84 19.75 11.19
CA SER A 105 13.08 18.95 11.33
C SER A 105 13.98 19.47 12.45
N LEU A 106 14.86 18.60 12.92
CA LEU A 106 15.93 18.92 13.88
C LEU A 106 17.28 18.65 13.21
N LEU A 107 18.13 19.67 13.15
CA LEU A 107 19.51 19.54 12.69
C LEU A 107 20.46 19.58 13.90
N TYR A 108 21.08 18.46 14.19
CA TYR A 108 22.10 18.32 15.24
C TYR A 108 23.45 18.64 14.63
N VAL A 109 24.09 19.71 15.12
CA VAL A 109 25.38 20.19 14.61
C VAL A 109 26.41 20.15 15.74
N PRO A 110 27.50 19.38 15.61
CA PRO A 110 28.60 19.39 16.58
C PRO A 110 29.19 20.80 16.75
N ASP A 111 29.59 21.17 17.96
CA ASP A 111 30.11 22.52 18.24
C ASP A 111 31.53 22.74 17.67
N ASP A 112 32.38 21.71 17.73
CA ASP A 112 33.81 21.79 17.42
C ASP A 112 34.15 21.18 16.03
N LEU A 113 33.45 21.63 14.98
CA LEU A 113 33.73 21.17 13.61
C LEU A 113 34.96 21.86 13.00
N ASN A 114 35.95 21.05 12.58
CA ASN A 114 37.11 21.51 11.82
C ASN A 114 36.87 21.34 10.31
N GLY A 115 36.09 22.26 9.72
CA GLY A 115 35.72 22.23 8.31
C GLY A 115 34.46 21.39 8.04
N ARG A 116 34.35 20.84 6.82
CA ARG A 116 33.18 20.04 6.41
C ARG A 116 33.19 18.65 7.06
N ALA A 117 32.06 18.28 7.65
CA ALA A 117 31.85 17.05 8.38
C ALA A 117 31.02 16.04 7.55
N PRO A 118 31.15 14.73 7.80
CA PRO A 118 30.18 13.77 7.31
C PRO A 118 28.80 14.06 7.93
N ALA A 119 27.75 13.65 7.22
CA ALA A 119 26.39 13.86 7.68
C ALA A 119 25.56 12.58 7.63
N VAL A 120 24.50 12.53 8.42
CA VAL A 120 23.54 11.43 8.43
C VAL A 120 22.13 11.99 8.36
N LEU A 121 21.37 11.57 7.36
CA LEU A 121 19.92 11.76 7.36
C LEU A 121 19.29 10.65 8.22
N PHE A 122 18.66 11.05 9.32
CA PHE A 122 17.90 10.16 10.19
C PHE A 122 16.41 10.25 9.85
N LEU A 123 15.82 9.11 9.50
CA LEU A 123 14.40 9.01 9.15
C LEU A 123 13.64 8.33 10.30
N CYS A 124 12.56 8.95 10.74
CA CYS A 124 11.79 8.47 11.89
C CYS A 124 10.85 7.33 11.47
N GLY A 125 10.77 6.28 12.29
CA GLY A 125 9.73 5.25 12.19
C GLY A 125 8.39 5.69 12.73
N HIS A 126 7.44 4.75 12.83
CA HIS A 126 6.06 4.96 13.27
C HIS A 126 5.91 5.31 14.77
N ALA A 127 6.60 6.35 15.21
CA ALA A 127 6.40 6.99 16.50
C ALA A 127 5.57 8.27 16.34
N ALA A 128 4.52 8.42 17.13
CA ALA A 128 3.59 9.56 17.03
C ALA A 128 4.31 10.90 17.24
N GLU A 129 5.35 10.95 18.07
CA GLU A 129 6.18 12.13 18.32
C GLU A 129 7.17 12.46 17.19
N GLY A 130 7.32 11.59 16.19
CA GLY A 130 8.24 11.77 15.07
C GLY A 130 9.68 12.02 15.53
N LYS A 131 10.27 13.15 15.11
CA LYS A 131 11.62 13.58 15.50
C LYS A 131 11.77 13.85 17.00
N GLY A 132 10.65 14.06 17.70
CA GLY A 132 10.59 14.23 19.14
C GLY A 132 10.59 12.92 19.93
N TYR A 133 10.59 11.75 19.28
CA TYR A 133 10.57 10.46 19.97
C TYR A 133 11.87 10.20 20.75
N PRO A 134 11.83 9.84 22.05
CA PRO A 134 13.03 9.75 22.89
C PRO A 134 14.15 8.84 22.37
N GLU A 135 13.84 7.69 21.79
CA GLU A 135 14.86 6.78 21.25
C GLU A 135 15.57 7.40 20.03
N TYR A 136 14.81 7.99 19.12
CA TYR A 136 15.35 8.61 17.90
C TYR A 136 16.19 9.84 18.21
N GLN A 137 15.76 10.65 19.18
CA GLN A 137 16.59 11.73 19.71
C GLN A 137 17.95 11.20 20.17
N ARG A 138 17.98 10.13 20.98
CA ARG A 138 19.24 9.60 21.52
C ARG A 138 20.16 9.06 20.43
N VAL A 139 19.63 8.42 19.38
CA VAL A 139 20.45 8.02 18.22
C VAL A 139 21.07 9.23 17.51
N CYS A 140 20.27 10.28 17.25
CA CYS A 140 20.77 11.50 16.61
C CYS A 140 21.82 12.22 17.47
N GLN A 141 21.60 12.28 18.78
CA GLN A 141 22.57 12.85 19.73
C GLN A 141 23.87 12.04 19.75
N LEU A 142 23.81 10.71 19.71
CA LEU A 142 24.99 9.86 19.69
C LEU A 142 25.82 10.10 18.43
N LEU A 143 25.18 10.17 17.26
CA LEU A 143 25.85 10.51 16.00
C LEU A 143 26.49 11.91 16.08
N ALA A 144 25.77 12.93 16.58
CA ALA A 144 26.30 14.28 16.72
C ALA A 144 27.51 14.35 17.67
N LEU A 145 27.45 13.66 18.81
CA LEU A 145 28.57 13.55 19.75
C LEU A 145 29.83 12.88 19.16
N HIS A 146 29.69 12.20 18.03
CA HIS A 146 30.76 11.55 17.28
C HIS A 146 31.11 12.26 15.95
N GLY A 147 30.72 13.53 15.81
CA GLY A 147 31.19 14.39 14.72
C GLY A 147 30.35 14.37 13.45
N PHE A 148 29.17 13.75 13.47
CA PHE A 148 28.23 13.79 12.35
C PHE A 148 27.29 14.98 12.46
N VAL A 149 27.02 15.65 11.34
CA VAL A 149 25.86 16.54 11.23
C VAL A 149 24.63 15.66 10.97
N VAL A 150 23.59 15.74 11.79
CA VAL A 150 22.43 14.84 11.70
C VAL A 150 21.17 15.63 11.45
N LEU A 151 20.43 15.30 10.39
CA LEU A 151 19.10 15.87 10.15
C LEU A 151 18.04 14.80 10.42
N ALA A 152 17.09 15.09 11.31
CA ALA A 152 15.91 14.26 11.55
C ALA A 152 14.64 15.02 11.18
N GLN A 153 13.79 14.44 10.32
CA GLN A 153 12.53 15.05 9.90
C GLN A 153 11.31 14.36 10.50
N ASP A 154 10.24 15.11 10.72
CA ASP A 154 8.92 14.52 10.99
C ASP A 154 8.36 13.89 9.70
N PRO A 155 7.94 12.62 9.72
CA PRO A 155 7.21 12.01 8.63
C PRO A 155 5.79 12.61 8.49
N ILE A 156 5.14 12.32 7.36
CA ILE A 156 3.73 12.65 7.15
C ILE A 156 2.89 11.92 8.22
N GLY A 157 1.91 12.59 8.82
CA GLY A 157 1.04 11.97 9.84
C GLY A 157 1.71 11.67 11.17
N GLN A 158 2.84 12.32 11.44
CA GLN A 158 3.61 12.17 12.67
C GLN A 158 4.21 13.49 13.15
N GLY A 159 4.58 13.54 14.43
CA GLY A 159 5.19 14.71 15.06
C GLY A 159 4.31 15.94 14.90
N GLU A 160 4.86 17.00 14.31
CA GLU A 160 4.12 18.25 14.07
C GLU A 160 3.32 18.25 12.75
N ARG A 161 3.25 17.12 12.03
CA ARG A 161 2.72 17.02 10.66
C ARG A 161 1.47 16.14 10.54
N LEU A 162 0.58 16.17 11.54
CA LEU A 162 -0.71 15.46 11.46
C LEU A 162 -1.62 16.13 10.42
N SER A 163 -1.92 15.43 9.32
CA SER A 163 -2.71 15.98 8.21
C SER A 163 -4.19 16.16 8.57
N TYR A 164 -4.66 15.35 9.51
CA TYR A 164 -6.05 15.36 10.00
C TYR A 164 -6.19 16.06 11.36
N TRP A 165 -5.27 16.99 11.66
CA TRP A 165 -5.37 17.89 12.81
C TRP A 165 -6.41 18.98 12.58
N GLU A 166 -7.32 19.14 13.55
CA GLU A 166 -8.31 20.21 13.59
C GLU A 166 -7.93 21.24 14.66
N PRO A 167 -7.47 22.45 14.27
CA PRO A 167 -7.06 23.48 15.21
C PRO A 167 -8.14 23.83 16.24
N ASP A 168 -9.39 23.93 15.82
CA ASP A 168 -10.52 24.28 16.69
C ASP A 168 -10.85 23.20 17.73
N LEU A 169 -10.51 21.94 17.45
CA LEU A 169 -10.71 20.81 18.35
C LEU A 169 -9.43 20.43 19.10
N ASN A 170 -8.29 21.02 18.74
CA ASN A 170 -6.97 20.74 19.28
C ASN A 170 -6.66 19.22 19.32
N ARG A 171 -7.03 18.49 18.28
CA ARG A 171 -6.80 17.05 18.13
C ARG A 171 -6.81 16.61 16.67
N ALA A 172 -6.17 15.48 16.39
CA ALA A 172 -6.36 14.78 15.13
C ALA A 172 -7.65 13.97 15.13
N LEU A 173 -8.33 13.94 13.98
CA LEU A 173 -9.56 13.16 13.77
C LEU A 173 -9.30 11.79 13.14
N ILE A 174 -8.14 11.61 12.50
CA ILE A 174 -7.61 10.32 12.07
C ILE A 174 -6.37 10.01 12.93
N GLY A 175 -6.18 8.75 13.30
CA GLY A 175 -5.06 8.32 14.14
C GLY A 175 -3.71 8.53 13.45
N ALA A 176 -2.68 8.90 14.20
CA ALA A 176 -1.32 9.14 13.69
C ALA A 176 -0.67 7.87 13.12
N CYS A 177 0.49 8.06 12.47
CA CYS A 177 1.27 6.99 11.86
C CYS A 177 0.43 6.18 10.86
N THR A 178 0.46 4.85 10.98
CA THR A 178 -0.11 3.87 10.07
C THR A 178 -1.58 4.11 9.69
N LEU A 179 -2.43 4.55 10.64
CA LEU A 179 -3.84 4.82 10.36
C LEU A 179 -4.02 6.02 9.42
N GLU A 180 -3.30 7.12 9.65
CA GLU A 180 -3.30 8.28 8.76
C GLU A 180 -2.68 7.92 7.40
N HIS A 181 -1.62 7.11 7.40
CA HIS A 181 -0.97 6.66 6.17
C HIS A 181 -1.97 5.91 5.29
N ASP A 182 -2.70 4.92 5.81
CA ASP A 182 -3.68 4.18 5.02
C ASP A 182 -4.86 5.03 4.58
N HIS A 183 -5.31 5.96 5.43
CA HIS A 183 -6.42 6.87 5.11
C HIS A 183 -6.04 7.82 3.97
N ALA A 184 -4.91 8.53 4.08
CA ALA A 184 -4.43 9.38 2.99
C ALA A 184 -4.00 8.57 1.75
N GLY A 185 -3.39 7.41 1.98
CA GLY A 185 -2.83 6.55 0.94
C GLY A 185 -3.90 5.95 0.03
N ALA A 186 -5.05 5.55 0.57
CA ALA A 186 -6.12 4.98 -0.25
C ALA A 186 -6.67 5.97 -1.28
N GLN A 187 -6.71 7.28 -0.99
CA GLN A 187 -7.08 8.32 -1.96
C GLN A 187 -6.02 8.57 -3.04
N CYS A 188 -4.76 8.21 -2.80
CA CYS A 188 -3.68 8.31 -3.80
C CYS A 188 -3.85 7.27 -4.93
N VAL A 189 -4.29 6.06 -4.57
CA VAL A 189 -4.29 4.90 -5.46
C VAL A 189 -5.15 5.08 -6.72
N PRO A 190 -6.42 5.57 -6.68
CA PRO A 190 -7.20 5.78 -7.90
C PRO A 190 -6.61 6.86 -8.82
N LEU A 191 -5.78 7.78 -8.29
CA LEU A 191 -5.04 8.79 -9.07
C LEU A 191 -3.74 8.25 -9.70
N GLY A 192 -3.42 6.97 -9.47
CA GLY A 192 -2.20 6.33 -9.94
C GLY A 192 -0.97 6.68 -9.11
N TRP A 193 -1.16 7.16 -7.89
CA TRP A 193 -0.09 7.47 -6.95
C TRP A 193 -0.02 6.44 -5.82
N ALA A 194 1.19 6.19 -5.33
CA ALA A 194 1.41 5.48 -4.06
C ALA A 194 1.85 6.47 -2.99
N LEU A 195 1.39 6.32 -1.75
CA LEU A 195 1.71 7.25 -0.65
C LEU A 195 3.23 7.44 -0.46
N ALA A 196 4.01 6.36 -0.66
CA ALA A 196 5.46 6.36 -0.56
C ALA A 196 6.15 7.44 -1.43
N ARG A 197 5.49 7.95 -2.49
CA ARG A 197 6.00 9.08 -3.28
C ARG A 197 6.29 10.31 -2.42
N PHE A 198 5.43 10.58 -1.43
CA PHE A 198 5.50 11.80 -0.63
C PHE A 198 6.59 11.67 0.42
N PHE A 199 6.69 10.50 1.06
CA PHE A 199 7.79 10.17 1.96
C PHE A 199 9.14 10.23 1.25
N LEU A 200 9.24 9.63 0.06
CA LEU A 200 10.46 9.66 -0.73
C LEU A 200 10.81 11.10 -1.13
N HIS A 201 9.84 11.87 -1.59
CA HIS A 201 10.09 13.26 -1.98
C HIS A 201 10.56 14.09 -0.78
N ASP A 202 9.88 14.03 0.37
CA ASP A 202 10.30 14.71 1.60
C ASP A 202 11.72 14.32 2.01
N ALA A 203 12.04 13.02 1.96
CA ALA A 203 13.39 12.52 2.26
C ALA A 203 14.46 13.04 1.28
N ARG A 204 14.16 13.12 -0.03
CA ARG A 204 15.07 13.73 -1.03
C ARG A 204 15.26 15.22 -0.80
N ARG A 205 14.21 15.94 -0.40
CA ARG A 205 14.27 17.38 -0.05
C ARG A 205 15.10 17.61 1.21
N SER A 206 14.95 16.74 2.22
CA SER A 206 15.83 16.67 3.40
C SER A 206 17.30 16.47 3.00
N LEU A 207 17.56 15.54 2.08
CA LEU A 207 18.91 15.25 1.59
C LEU A 207 19.49 16.44 0.82
N ASP A 208 18.70 17.12 -0.02
CA ASP A 208 19.11 18.34 -0.73
C ASP A 208 19.51 19.44 0.25
N TYR A 209 18.69 19.67 1.28
CA TYR A 209 18.98 20.65 2.33
C TYR A 209 20.27 20.29 3.08
N LEU A 210 20.39 19.04 3.51
CA LEU A 210 21.56 18.56 4.26
C LEU A 210 22.85 18.72 3.44
N ALA A 211 22.82 18.34 2.16
CA ALA A 211 23.96 18.47 1.25
C ALA A 211 24.36 19.92 0.96
N ALA A 212 23.43 20.87 1.08
CA ALA A 212 23.68 22.29 0.87
C ALA A 212 24.25 23.01 2.10
N ARG A 213 24.30 22.37 3.28
CA ARG A 213 24.81 22.97 4.51
C ARG A 213 26.32 23.25 4.41
N PRO A 214 26.80 24.45 4.81
CA PRO A 214 28.22 24.79 4.70
C PRO A 214 29.13 23.89 5.54
N GLU A 215 28.62 23.36 6.65
CA GLU A 215 29.31 22.42 7.53
C GLU A 215 29.29 20.96 7.05
N VAL A 216 28.55 20.63 5.99
CA VAL A 216 28.40 19.26 5.48
C VAL A 216 29.28 19.01 4.27
N ASP A 217 29.89 17.83 4.23
CA ASP A 217 30.50 17.28 3.04
C ASP A 217 29.47 16.48 2.23
N PRO A 218 29.05 16.96 1.04
CA PRO A 218 28.01 16.30 0.25
C PRO A 218 28.42 14.91 -0.28
N GLU A 219 29.72 14.58 -0.29
CA GLU A 219 30.21 13.26 -0.71
C GLU A 219 30.19 12.23 0.44
N ARG A 220 29.89 12.67 1.67
CA ARG A 220 29.94 11.84 2.88
C ARG A 220 28.62 11.87 3.66
N ILE A 221 27.52 11.64 2.95
CA ILE A 221 26.18 11.57 3.55
C ILE A 221 25.71 10.13 3.68
N GLY A 222 25.43 9.70 4.91
CA GLY A 222 24.77 8.44 5.22
C GLY A 222 23.26 8.59 5.43
N VAL A 223 22.53 7.48 5.41
CA VAL A 223 21.12 7.42 5.83
C VAL A 223 20.87 6.29 6.82
N THR A 224 20.08 6.56 7.86
CA THR A 224 19.60 5.54 8.80
C THR A 224 18.19 5.88 9.27
N GLY A 225 17.52 4.91 9.88
CA GLY A 225 16.19 5.03 10.46
C GLY A 225 15.73 3.67 10.95
N ASN A 226 14.64 3.64 11.71
CA ASN A 226 14.07 2.41 12.27
C ASN A 226 12.62 2.23 11.83
N SER A 227 12.17 1.00 11.58
CA SER A 227 10.78 0.72 11.18
C SER A 227 10.37 1.50 9.92
N GLY A 228 9.34 2.35 9.97
CA GLY A 228 9.04 3.32 8.89
C GLY A 228 10.22 4.20 8.45
N GLY A 229 11.15 4.50 9.35
CA GLY A 229 12.41 5.17 9.03
C GLY A 229 13.39 4.26 8.28
N GLY A 230 13.34 2.96 8.58
CA GLY A 230 13.98 1.91 7.79
C GLY A 230 13.35 1.80 6.41
N THR A 231 12.01 1.85 6.29
CA THR A 231 11.28 1.94 5.02
C THR A 231 11.77 3.13 4.22
N GLN A 232 11.74 4.34 4.78
CA GLN A 232 12.17 5.56 4.11
C GLN A 232 13.65 5.54 3.70
N SER A 233 14.52 4.93 4.52
CA SER A 233 15.92 4.69 4.16
C SER A 233 16.01 3.81 2.90
N CYS A 234 15.18 2.76 2.82
CA CYS A 234 15.08 1.90 1.64
C CYS A 234 14.56 2.65 0.40
N LEU A 235 13.57 3.55 0.57
CA LEU A 235 13.08 4.39 -0.54
C LEU A 235 14.23 5.22 -1.15
N LEU A 236 15.09 5.81 -0.30
CA LEU A 236 16.26 6.55 -0.77
C LEU A 236 17.33 5.64 -1.37
N MET A 237 17.60 4.46 -0.78
CA MET A 237 18.55 3.49 -1.34
C MET A 237 18.16 3.05 -2.76
N LEU A 238 16.87 2.89 -3.04
CA LEU A 238 16.35 2.52 -4.35
C LEU A 238 16.44 3.65 -5.40
N SER A 239 16.47 4.92 -4.97
CA SER A 239 16.18 6.06 -5.84
C SER A 239 17.28 7.12 -5.93
N ASP A 240 18.07 7.33 -4.88
CA ASP A 240 19.02 8.44 -4.78
C ASP A 240 20.47 7.95 -4.71
N THR A 241 21.25 8.29 -5.73
CA THR A 241 22.64 7.83 -5.88
C THR A 241 23.65 8.66 -5.08
N ARG A 242 23.21 9.69 -4.33
CA ARG A 242 24.12 10.54 -3.55
C ARG A 242 24.53 9.94 -2.21
N LEU A 243 23.78 8.97 -1.70
CA LEU A 243 24.11 8.31 -0.43
C LEU A 243 25.49 7.65 -0.49
N ALA A 244 26.35 7.92 0.47
CA ALA A 244 27.67 7.32 0.60
C ALA A 244 27.63 6.00 1.39
N ALA A 245 26.71 5.86 2.34
CA ALA A 245 26.50 4.64 3.13
C ALA A 245 25.05 4.58 3.66
N ALA A 246 24.55 3.38 4.00
CA ALA A 246 23.20 3.24 4.59
C ALA A 246 23.17 2.24 5.75
N ALA A 247 22.36 2.51 6.77
CA ALA A 247 22.16 1.61 7.90
C ALA A 247 20.67 1.42 8.26
N PRO A 248 19.84 0.85 7.36
CA PRO A 248 18.40 0.71 7.62
C PRO A 248 18.14 -0.24 8.80
N GLY A 249 17.32 0.20 9.75
CA GLY A 249 16.96 -0.54 10.95
C GLY A 249 15.55 -1.12 10.93
N THR A 250 15.43 -2.37 11.41
CA THR A 250 14.17 -3.08 11.72
C THR A 250 13.10 -3.00 10.62
N PHE A 251 13.53 -3.17 9.37
CA PHE A 251 12.62 -3.20 8.21
C PHE A 251 13.08 -4.14 7.09
N ILE A 252 14.39 -4.25 6.82
CA ILE A 252 14.89 -5.17 5.79
C ILE A 252 14.47 -6.60 6.14
N MET A 253 13.71 -7.23 5.25
CA MET A 253 13.20 -8.60 5.35
C MET A 253 13.19 -9.22 3.95
N ASN A 254 12.35 -10.22 3.67
CA ASN A 254 11.93 -10.54 2.31
C ASN A 254 10.40 -10.69 2.28
N ARG A 255 9.78 -10.38 1.15
CA ARG A 255 8.32 -10.35 1.03
C ARG A 255 7.67 -11.71 1.29
N GLN A 256 8.30 -12.82 0.88
CA GLN A 256 7.74 -14.15 1.09
C GLN A 256 7.56 -14.50 2.58
N THR A 257 8.58 -14.25 3.41
CA THR A 257 8.51 -14.58 4.84
C THR A 257 7.48 -13.71 5.55
N TYR A 258 7.37 -12.44 5.17
CA TYR A 258 6.36 -11.54 5.72
C TYR A 258 4.93 -11.88 5.25
N MET A 259 4.76 -12.25 3.99
CA MET A 259 3.47 -12.74 3.49
C MET A 259 2.97 -13.93 4.32
N ASN A 260 3.89 -14.84 4.69
CA ASN A 260 3.61 -16.02 5.50
C ASN A 260 3.32 -15.71 6.97
N SER A 261 3.75 -14.57 7.51
CA SER A 261 3.42 -14.18 8.89
C SER A 261 1.96 -13.75 9.06
N GLY A 262 1.27 -13.45 7.95
CA GLY A 262 -0.10 -12.92 7.98
C GLY A 262 -0.17 -11.42 8.25
N GLY A 263 0.97 -10.73 8.44
CA GLY A 263 1.03 -9.28 8.69
C GLY A 263 0.56 -8.45 7.49
N ALA A 264 -0.15 -7.36 7.78
CA ALA A 264 -0.49 -6.31 6.81
C ALA A 264 0.49 -5.14 6.93
N GLN A 265 0.80 -4.52 5.80
CA GLN A 265 1.66 -3.34 5.71
C GLN A 265 0.80 -2.09 5.57
N ASP A 266 1.32 -0.94 5.99
CA ASP A 266 0.66 0.35 5.78
C ASP A 266 1.01 0.93 4.39
N ALA A 267 0.24 1.92 3.93
CA ALA A 267 0.36 2.46 2.59
C ALA A 267 1.75 3.05 2.21
N GLU A 268 2.62 3.42 3.17
CA GLU A 268 4.00 3.85 2.84
C GLU A 268 4.89 2.69 2.36
N GLN A 269 4.53 1.46 2.74
CA GLN A 269 5.31 0.25 2.49
C GLN A 269 4.87 -0.48 1.22
N ILE A 270 3.74 -0.13 0.61
CA ILE A 270 3.23 -0.78 -0.60
C ILE A 270 3.84 -0.15 -1.85
N TRP A 271 4.61 -0.92 -2.60
CA TRP A 271 5.25 -0.49 -3.85
C TRP A 271 4.62 -1.22 -5.04
N PRO A 272 3.67 -0.59 -5.78
CA PRO A 272 2.84 -1.27 -6.77
C PRO A 272 3.66 -2.01 -7.85
N GLY A 273 3.37 -3.29 -8.04
CA GLY A 273 4.02 -4.13 -9.06
C GLY A 273 5.47 -4.53 -8.77
N PHE A 274 6.06 -4.13 -7.64
CA PHE A 274 7.48 -4.42 -7.34
C PHE A 274 7.78 -5.92 -7.29
N THR A 275 6.92 -6.70 -6.63
CA THR A 275 6.98 -8.17 -6.64
C THR A 275 6.73 -8.71 -8.05
N ALA A 276 5.77 -8.15 -8.79
CA ALA A 276 5.49 -8.55 -10.18
C ALA A 276 6.72 -8.38 -11.09
N ALA A 277 7.50 -7.33 -10.88
CA ALA A 277 8.75 -7.07 -11.59
C ALA A 277 9.91 -8.00 -11.16
N GLY A 278 9.68 -8.89 -10.19
CA GLY A 278 10.70 -9.80 -9.66
C GLY A 278 11.62 -9.13 -8.63
N PHE A 279 11.28 -7.94 -8.15
CA PHE A 279 12.06 -7.24 -7.13
C PHE A 279 11.59 -7.60 -5.72
N ASP A 280 12.54 -7.64 -4.78
CA ASP A 280 12.30 -7.85 -3.35
C ASP A 280 13.31 -7.00 -2.53
N HIS A 281 13.35 -7.12 -1.22
CA HIS A 281 14.25 -6.36 -0.35
C HIS A 281 15.74 -6.66 -0.61
N GLU A 282 16.09 -7.79 -1.22
CA GLU A 282 17.44 -8.01 -1.76
C GLU A 282 17.79 -6.93 -2.79
N ASP A 283 16.84 -6.50 -3.60
CA ASP A 283 17.04 -5.46 -4.61
C ASP A 283 17.22 -4.07 -4.01
N VAL A 284 16.64 -3.83 -2.82
CA VAL A 284 16.92 -2.64 -2.02
C VAL A 284 18.40 -2.62 -1.61
N LEU A 285 18.94 -3.74 -1.16
CA LEU A 285 20.38 -3.82 -0.83
C LEU A 285 21.22 -3.68 -2.11
N ILE A 286 20.92 -4.45 -3.16
CA ILE A 286 21.64 -4.43 -4.44
C ILE A 286 21.68 -3.02 -5.03
N ALA A 287 20.64 -2.19 -4.86
CA ALA A 287 20.62 -0.80 -5.30
C ALA A 287 21.80 0.05 -4.78
N MET A 288 22.37 -0.31 -3.62
CA MET A 288 23.50 0.37 -3.01
C MET A 288 24.86 -0.19 -3.40
N ALA A 289 24.96 -1.40 -3.95
CA ALA A 289 26.27 -2.00 -4.27
C ALA A 289 27.09 -1.10 -5.23
N PRO A 290 28.41 -0.93 -5.03
CA PRO A 290 29.25 -1.51 -3.98
C PRO A 290 29.35 -0.68 -2.69
N LYS A 291 28.52 0.35 -2.52
CA LYS A 291 28.59 1.23 -1.36
C LYS A 291 28.29 0.47 -0.06
N PRO A 292 28.84 0.91 1.10
CA PRO A 292 28.65 0.22 2.36
C PRO A 292 27.18 0.24 2.82
N VAL A 293 26.70 -0.91 3.30
CA VAL A 293 25.39 -1.04 3.94
C VAL A 293 25.49 -1.90 5.20
N CYS A 294 24.88 -1.45 6.30
CA CYS A 294 24.77 -2.20 7.55
C CYS A 294 23.30 -2.37 7.93
N VAL A 295 22.78 -3.59 7.77
CA VAL A 295 21.40 -3.89 8.17
C VAL A 295 21.35 -4.04 9.70
N LEU A 296 20.50 -3.25 10.35
CA LEU A 296 20.29 -3.28 11.80
C LEU A 296 18.98 -4.02 12.09
N ALA A 297 19.02 -5.07 12.92
CA ALA A 297 17.85 -5.91 13.15
C ALA A 297 17.72 -6.37 14.61
N VAL A 298 16.52 -6.81 14.98
CA VAL A 298 16.24 -7.42 16.28
C VAL A 298 15.59 -8.79 16.09
N THR A 299 15.76 -9.70 17.05
CA THR A 299 15.30 -11.09 16.89
C THR A 299 13.82 -11.32 17.15
N ASP A 300 13.20 -10.54 18.05
CA ASP A 300 11.85 -10.81 18.57
C ASP A 300 10.83 -9.81 17.99
N ASP A 301 11.03 -9.42 16.72
CA ASP A 301 10.21 -8.48 15.95
C ASP A 301 9.02 -9.18 15.27
N PHE A 302 8.01 -8.40 14.86
CA PHE A 302 6.95 -8.86 13.95
C PHE A 302 7.45 -8.94 12.49
N PHE A 303 8.55 -8.28 12.16
CA PHE A 303 9.34 -8.58 10.96
C PHE A 303 10.22 -9.81 11.21
N PRO A 304 9.94 -10.96 10.57
CA PRO A 304 10.62 -12.19 10.93
C PRO A 304 12.12 -12.13 10.60
N ILE A 305 12.97 -12.37 11.61
CA ILE A 305 14.43 -12.28 11.51
C ILE A 305 15.03 -13.25 10.48
N GLU A 306 14.35 -14.37 10.21
CA GLU A 306 14.71 -15.32 9.16
C GLU A 306 14.73 -14.65 7.78
N GLY A 307 13.77 -13.75 7.53
CA GLY A 307 13.71 -12.98 6.29
C GLY A 307 14.90 -12.05 6.15
N THR A 308 15.22 -11.28 7.20
CA THR A 308 16.39 -10.38 7.22
C THR A 308 17.70 -11.13 6.99
N ARG A 309 17.91 -12.25 7.70
CA ARG A 309 19.13 -13.08 7.57
C ARG A 309 19.27 -13.63 6.15
N ARG A 310 18.17 -14.15 5.60
CA ARG A 310 18.13 -14.65 4.21
C ARG A 310 18.49 -13.55 3.22
N THR A 311 17.88 -12.37 3.34
CA THR A 311 18.10 -11.24 2.44
C THR A 311 19.55 -10.75 2.45
N VAL A 312 20.15 -10.58 3.64
CA VAL A 312 21.57 -10.18 3.75
C VAL A 312 22.49 -11.23 3.14
N GLU A 313 22.33 -12.49 3.53
CA GLU A 313 23.22 -13.57 3.07
C GLU A 313 23.17 -13.72 1.55
N ARG A 314 21.97 -13.68 0.97
CA ARG A 314 21.80 -13.76 -0.49
C ARG A 314 22.46 -12.59 -1.22
N CYS A 315 22.62 -11.42 -0.59
CA CYS A 315 23.23 -10.26 -1.25
C CYS A 315 24.76 -10.20 -1.16
N ARG A 316 25.41 -10.96 -0.27
CA ARG A 316 26.87 -10.86 -0.05
C ARG A 316 27.69 -11.12 -1.31
N HIS A 317 27.29 -12.10 -2.12
CA HIS A 317 27.97 -12.42 -3.37
C HIS A 317 28.03 -11.22 -4.33
N VAL A 318 27.05 -10.31 -4.28
CA VAL A 318 27.01 -9.12 -5.15
C VAL A 318 28.17 -8.19 -4.82
N TRP A 319 28.40 -7.87 -3.55
CA TRP A 319 29.54 -7.03 -3.15
C TRP A 319 30.89 -7.72 -3.38
N GLU A 320 30.97 -9.04 -3.23
CA GLU A 320 32.17 -9.81 -3.59
C GLU A 320 32.54 -9.62 -5.07
N ARG A 321 31.55 -9.52 -5.99
CA ARG A 321 31.82 -9.21 -7.41
C ARG A 321 32.46 -7.84 -7.63
N PHE A 322 32.22 -6.89 -6.73
CA PHE A 322 32.87 -5.58 -6.74
C PHE A 322 34.17 -5.54 -5.93
N GLY A 323 34.62 -6.67 -5.38
CA GLY A 323 35.82 -6.73 -4.55
C GLY A 323 35.65 -6.14 -3.15
N VAL A 324 34.42 -6.10 -2.62
CA VAL A 324 34.10 -5.58 -1.28
C VAL A 324 33.54 -6.69 -0.38
N PRO A 325 34.33 -7.72 -0.04
CA PRO A 325 33.84 -8.84 0.77
C PRO A 325 33.39 -8.39 2.16
N GLY A 326 32.44 -9.12 2.75
CA GLY A 326 31.89 -8.82 4.08
C GLY A 326 30.74 -7.80 4.09
N MET A 327 30.36 -7.27 2.93
CA MET A 327 29.18 -6.43 2.75
C MET A 327 28.03 -7.20 2.08
N PRO A 328 26.76 -6.90 2.38
CA PRO A 328 26.33 -5.98 3.45
C PRO A 328 26.59 -6.56 4.85
N GLU A 329 26.87 -5.68 5.81
CA GLU A 329 26.98 -6.03 7.24
C GLU A 329 25.58 -6.31 7.82
N LEU A 330 25.51 -7.17 8.85
CA LEU A 330 24.30 -7.41 9.64
C LEU A 330 24.65 -7.33 11.12
N VAL A 331 23.99 -6.42 11.83
CA VAL A 331 24.06 -6.34 13.29
C VAL A 331 22.70 -6.66 13.87
N VAL A 332 22.68 -7.62 14.78
CA VAL A 332 21.46 -8.13 15.42
C VAL A 332 21.55 -7.91 16.92
N ASP A 333 20.47 -7.40 17.51
CA ASP A 333 20.27 -7.38 18.95
C ASP A 333 19.07 -8.24 19.36
N ARG A 334 18.98 -8.63 20.63
CA ARG A 334 17.82 -9.34 21.15
C ARG A 334 16.85 -8.36 21.81
N ALA A 335 15.80 -8.00 21.08
CA ALA A 335 14.73 -7.13 21.55
C ALA A 335 13.46 -7.36 20.71
N GLY A 336 12.33 -6.83 21.19
CA GLY A 336 11.20 -6.53 20.31
C GLY A 336 11.50 -5.35 19.39
N HIS A 337 10.50 -4.91 18.64
CA HIS A 337 10.63 -3.85 17.64
C HIS A 337 11.19 -2.52 18.20
N ALA A 338 12.47 -2.21 17.95
CA ALA A 338 13.14 -1.02 18.49
C ALA A 338 14.48 -0.68 17.80
N TYR A 339 14.90 0.59 17.88
CA TYR A 339 16.28 1.00 17.58
C TYR A 339 17.11 0.94 18.87
N THR A 340 17.57 -0.26 19.24
CA THR A 340 18.21 -0.47 20.54
C THR A 340 19.52 0.32 20.71
N PRO A 341 19.99 0.54 21.94
CA PRO A 341 21.31 1.12 22.20
C PRO A 341 22.46 0.37 21.49
N THR A 342 22.34 -0.96 21.36
CA THR A 342 23.32 -1.79 20.64
C THR A 342 23.36 -1.43 19.16
N LEU A 343 22.18 -1.34 18.53
CA LEU A 343 22.07 -0.94 17.14
C LEU A 343 22.52 0.52 16.93
N ALA A 344 22.23 1.41 17.89
CA ALA A 344 22.67 2.80 17.84
C ALA A 344 24.20 2.91 17.83
N ARG A 345 24.88 2.23 18.77
CA ARG A 345 26.36 2.15 18.79
C ARG A 345 26.91 1.53 17.50
N ALA A 346 26.26 0.49 16.99
CA ALA A 346 26.68 -0.16 15.75
C ALA A 346 26.59 0.78 14.54
N SER A 347 25.52 1.56 14.42
CA SER A 347 25.36 2.53 13.33
C SER A 347 26.42 3.63 13.37
N VAL A 348 26.78 4.14 14.56
CA VAL A 348 27.85 5.14 14.71
C VAL A 348 29.21 4.55 14.33
N ARG A 349 29.53 3.33 14.77
CA ARG A 349 30.77 2.64 14.36
C ARG A 349 30.84 2.44 12.85
N PHE A 350 29.73 1.99 12.25
CA PHE A 350 29.63 1.79 10.81
C PHE A 350 29.86 3.10 10.04
N PHE A 351 29.15 4.18 10.39
CA PHE A 351 29.33 5.45 9.70
C PHE A 351 30.71 6.06 9.95
N ALA A 352 31.29 5.92 11.15
CA ALA A 352 32.65 6.41 11.43
C ALA A 352 33.67 5.68 10.54
N ARG A 353 33.58 4.36 10.43
CA ARG A 353 34.45 3.57 9.57
C ARG A 353 34.36 4.01 8.10
N HIS A 354 33.14 4.17 7.59
CA HIS A 354 32.92 4.34 6.15
C HIS A 354 32.88 5.80 5.67
N LEU A 355 32.54 6.74 6.53
CA LEU A 355 32.45 8.17 6.18
C LEU A 355 33.59 8.99 6.79
N MET A 356 34.31 8.48 7.80
CA MET A 356 35.44 9.19 8.42
C MET A 356 36.77 8.44 8.30
N GLY A 357 36.75 7.14 8.02
CA GLY A 357 37.95 6.30 8.06
C GLY A 357 38.51 6.14 9.47
N SER A 358 37.65 6.23 10.50
CA SER A 358 38.04 6.12 11.90
C SER A 358 37.25 5.03 12.64
N GLU A 359 37.90 4.40 13.62
CA GLU A 359 37.24 3.52 14.58
C GLU A 359 36.91 4.32 15.85
N VAL A 360 35.70 4.12 16.37
CA VAL A 360 35.18 4.85 17.54
C VAL A 360 34.50 3.88 18.49
N GLU A 361 34.46 4.21 19.79
CA GLU A 361 33.63 3.49 20.76
C GLU A 361 32.53 4.43 21.28
N PRO A 362 31.28 4.28 20.81
CA PRO A 362 30.21 5.21 21.17
C PRO A 362 29.64 4.96 22.55
N ASP A 363 29.60 6.01 23.38
CA ASP A 363 29.01 5.98 24.71
C ASP A 363 27.55 6.47 24.69
N TYR A 364 26.61 5.50 24.68
CA TYR A 364 25.17 5.76 24.63
C TYR A 364 24.65 6.53 25.86
N GLU A 365 25.32 6.41 27.01
CA GLU A 365 24.87 7.02 28.27
C GLU A 365 25.12 8.54 28.32
N ARG A 366 25.93 9.07 27.39
CA ARG A 366 26.07 10.53 27.20
C ARG A 366 24.86 11.18 26.53
N THR A 367 23.91 10.39 26.04
CA THR A 367 22.69 10.89 25.40
C THR A 367 21.54 10.99 26.40
N ALA A 368 20.72 12.02 26.27
CA ALA A 368 19.56 12.25 27.13
C ALA A 368 18.45 12.90 26.30
N ALA A 369 17.29 12.24 26.21
CA ALA A 369 16.14 12.78 25.50
C ALA A 369 15.61 14.04 26.19
N LEU A 370 15.17 15.01 25.38
CA LEU A 370 14.40 16.16 25.84
C LEU A 370 12.90 15.88 25.84
N PRO A 371 12.13 16.63 26.64
CA PRO A 371 10.70 16.77 26.43
C PRO A 371 10.40 17.18 24.98
N CYS A 372 9.44 16.50 24.33
CA CYS A 372 9.10 16.73 22.93
C CYS A 372 8.75 18.20 22.62
N VAL A 373 8.06 18.88 23.54
CA VAL A 373 7.71 20.31 23.42
C VAL A 373 8.93 21.23 23.27
N GLU A 374 10.07 20.89 23.87
CA GLU A 374 11.31 21.66 23.71
C GLU A 374 11.90 21.55 22.31
N LEU A 375 11.43 20.58 21.51
CA LEU A 375 11.89 20.28 20.15
C LEU A 375 10.88 20.68 19.08
N TRP A 376 9.73 21.26 19.45
CA TRP A 376 8.77 21.78 18.48
C TRP A 376 9.34 22.95 17.70
N CYS A 377 9.16 22.89 16.38
CA CYS A 377 9.49 23.93 15.42
C CYS A 377 8.37 24.98 15.31
N THR A 378 7.14 24.58 15.63
CA THR A 378 5.95 25.42 15.73
C THR A 378 5.64 25.73 17.20
N LYS A 379 4.82 26.77 17.46
CA LYS A 379 4.45 27.13 18.83
C LYS A 379 3.40 26.18 19.41
N THR A 380 2.55 25.64 18.55
CA THR A 380 1.42 24.77 18.89
C THR A 380 1.79 23.29 18.87
N GLY A 381 2.95 22.95 18.32
CA GLY A 381 3.35 21.57 18.04
C GLY A 381 2.64 20.97 16.83
N GLN A 382 1.95 21.78 16.00
CA GLN A 382 1.26 21.32 14.80
C GLN A 382 1.34 22.36 13.67
N VAL A 383 1.85 21.91 12.52
CA VAL A 383 2.00 22.69 11.28
C VAL A 383 0.67 23.30 10.84
N ARG A 384 -0.43 22.52 10.85
CA ARG A 384 -1.76 23.00 10.44
C ARG A 384 -2.34 24.09 11.35
N SER A 385 -1.80 24.26 12.56
CA SER A 385 -2.18 25.36 13.46
C SER A 385 -1.26 26.58 13.36
N GLU A 386 -0.05 26.43 12.83
CA GLU A 386 0.92 27.53 12.68
C GLU A 386 0.85 28.18 11.28
N PHE A 387 0.59 27.38 10.25
CA PHE A 387 0.58 27.81 8.85
C PHE A 387 -0.80 27.61 8.25
N ALA A 388 -1.50 28.71 7.97
CA ALA A 388 -2.88 28.69 7.48
C ALA A 388 -3.02 28.10 6.07
N ASP A 389 -1.95 28.15 5.29
CA ASP A 389 -1.86 27.60 3.93
C ASP A 389 -1.28 26.18 3.89
N ALA A 390 -1.02 25.55 5.04
CA ALA A 390 -0.43 24.21 5.11
C ALA A 390 -1.20 23.18 4.26
N SER A 391 -0.50 22.61 3.28
CA SER A 391 -1.00 21.57 2.39
C SER A 391 -0.53 20.19 2.84
N SER A 392 -1.41 19.19 2.82
CA SER A 392 -1.11 17.80 3.14
C SER A 392 -1.21 16.89 1.90
N VAL A 393 -1.18 15.57 2.11
CA VAL A 393 -1.41 14.60 1.03
C VAL A 393 -2.80 14.78 0.41
N HIS A 394 -3.82 15.07 1.21
CA HIS A 394 -5.19 15.23 0.71
C HIS A 394 -5.31 16.39 -0.27
N GLU A 395 -4.80 17.59 0.07
CA GLU A 395 -4.83 18.73 -0.83
C GLU A 395 -4.01 18.48 -2.11
N ALA A 396 -2.93 17.68 -2.05
CA ALA A 396 -2.20 17.24 -3.24
C ALA A 396 -3.02 16.28 -4.12
N CYS A 397 -3.81 15.38 -3.51
CA CYS A 397 -4.73 14.51 -4.24
C CYS A 397 -5.85 15.31 -4.94
N LEU A 398 -6.38 16.35 -4.30
CA LEU A 398 -7.37 17.24 -4.93
C LEU A 398 -6.79 17.95 -6.17
N ALA A 399 -5.59 18.51 -6.05
CA ALA A 399 -4.92 19.15 -7.18
C ALA A 399 -4.69 18.17 -8.33
N LYS A 400 -4.30 16.92 -8.02
CA LYS A 400 -4.13 15.88 -9.04
C LYS A 400 -5.45 15.44 -9.65
N LEU A 401 -6.52 15.37 -8.86
CA LEU A 401 -7.86 15.05 -9.35
C LEU A 401 -8.32 16.08 -10.39
N ASP A 402 -8.11 17.37 -10.12
CA ASP A 402 -8.44 18.45 -11.05
C ASP A 402 -7.59 18.37 -12.32
N GLU A 403 -6.28 18.08 -12.19
CA GLU A 403 -5.37 17.89 -13.32
C GLU A 403 -5.82 16.75 -14.24
N VAL A 404 -6.11 15.57 -13.68
CA VAL A 404 -6.51 14.41 -14.50
C VAL A 404 -7.90 14.61 -15.10
N ALA A 405 -8.83 15.26 -14.39
CA ALA A 405 -10.14 15.60 -14.94
C ALA A 405 -10.01 16.58 -16.12
N ALA A 406 -9.17 17.61 -16.00
CA ALA A 406 -8.88 18.54 -17.08
C ALA A 406 -8.22 17.85 -18.28
N GLU A 407 -7.27 16.94 -18.04
CA GLU A 407 -6.62 16.17 -19.10
C GLU A 407 -7.61 15.28 -19.84
N ARG A 408 -8.48 14.55 -19.12
CA ARG A 408 -9.53 13.72 -19.73
C ARG A 408 -10.50 14.56 -20.56
N ALA A 409 -10.84 15.76 -20.11
CA ALA A 409 -11.74 16.68 -20.81
C ALA A 409 -11.19 17.21 -22.15
N THR A 410 -9.90 17.04 -22.45
CA THR A 410 -9.32 17.39 -23.76
C THR A 410 -9.71 16.43 -24.88
N ARG A 411 -10.22 15.22 -24.54
CA ARG A 411 -10.59 14.16 -25.47
C ARG A 411 -12.11 14.19 -25.70
N SER A 412 -12.57 13.71 -26.86
CA SER A 412 -14.01 13.57 -27.10
C SER A 412 -14.61 12.48 -26.20
N PRO A 413 -15.90 12.57 -25.80
CA PRO A 413 -16.52 11.55 -24.96
C PRO A 413 -16.39 10.12 -25.52
N GLN A 414 -16.54 9.96 -26.84
CA GLN A 414 -16.40 8.66 -27.50
C GLN A 414 -14.96 8.12 -27.44
N ALA A 415 -13.95 8.96 -27.69
CA ALA A 415 -12.55 8.55 -27.61
C ALA A 415 -12.18 8.16 -26.17
N ARG A 416 -12.57 9.00 -25.20
CA ARG A 416 -12.34 8.75 -23.77
C ARG A 416 -12.95 7.42 -23.31
N LEU A 417 -14.21 7.15 -23.63
CA LEU A 417 -14.87 5.89 -23.24
C LEU A 417 -14.24 4.68 -23.94
N GLY A 418 -13.82 4.81 -25.21
CA GLY A 418 -13.08 3.76 -25.90
C GLY A 418 -11.75 3.42 -25.21
N GLU A 419 -10.94 4.44 -24.93
CA GLU A 419 -9.67 4.29 -24.21
C GLU A 419 -9.87 3.72 -22.80
N ALA A 420 -10.88 4.19 -22.08
CA ALA A 420 -11.24 3.69 -20.76
C ALA A 420 -11.64 2.21 -20.79
N ARG A 421 -12.45 1.80 -21.78
CA ARG A 421 -12.88 0.41 -21.95
C ARG A 421 -11.71 -0.52 -22.27
N ASP A 422 -10.81 -0.09 -23.15
CA ASP A 422 -9.62 -0.88 -23.50
C ASP A 422 -8.66 -1.01 -22.32
N TRP A 423 -8.42 0.09 -21.59
CA TRP A 423 -7.59 0.07 -20.38
C TRP A 423 -8.20 -0.82 -19.30
N LEU A 424 -9.50 -0.66 -19.02
CA LEU A 424 -10.20 -1.45 -18.00
C LEU A 424 -10.19 -2.94 -18.36
N ARG A 425 -10.39 -3.29 -19.64
CA ARG A 425 -10.29 -4.68 -20.12
C ARG A 425 -8.90 -5.24 -19.83
N GLN A 426 -7.84 -4.50 -20.14
CA GLN A 426 -6.48 -4.94 -19.84
C GLN A 426 -6.28 -5.17 -18.34
N ARG A 427 -6.79 -4.29 -17.47
CA ARG A 427 -6.67 -4.42 -16.01
C ARG A 427 -7.46 -5.59 -15.44
N VAL A 428 -8.73 -5.75 -15.84
CA VAL A 428 -9.62 -6.80 -15.33
C VAL A 428 -9.15 -8.19 -15.75
N HIS A 429 -8.60 -8.34 -16.96
CA HIS A 429 -8.06 -9.60 -17.45
C HIS A 429 -6.58 -9.84 -17.10
N HIS A 430 -5.87 -8.84 -16.56
CA HIS A 430 -4.46 -9.00 -16.19
C HIS A 430 -4.30 -10.06 -15.10
N GLY A 431 -3.41 -11.04 -15.34
CA GLY A 431 -3.12 -12.09 -14.36
C GLY A 431 -4.29 -13.03 -14.07
N ARG A 432 -5.32 -13.09 -14.94
CA ARG A 432 -6.42 -14.05 -14.86
C ARG A 432 -6.11 -15.29 -15.68
N ALA A 433 -6.55 -16.45 -15.22
CA ALA A 433 -6.49 -17.70 -15.96
C ALA A 433 -7.91 -18.19 -16.28
N ALA A 434 -8.23 -18.31 -17.57
CA ALA A 434 -9.49 -18.91 -17.99
C ALA A 434 -9.49 -20.42 -17.71
N CYS A 435 -10.66 -20.96 -17.37
CA CYS A 435 -10.89 -22.38 -17.17
C CYS A 435 -12.34 -22.75 -17.48
N ASP A 436 -12.59 -24.05 -17.66
CA ASP A 436 -13.94 -24.57 -17.78
C ASP A 436 -14.74 -24.29 -16.50
N LEU A 437 -15.93 -23.72 -16.63
CA LEU A 437 -16.76 -23.31 -15.50
C LEU A 437 -17.12 -24.48 -14.58
N ASN A 438 -17.41 -25.65 -15.17
CA ASN A 438 -17.87 -26.84 -14.44
C ASN A 438 -18.98 -26.52 -13.42
N THR A 439 -19.96 -25.74 -13.85
CA THR A 439 -21.03 -25.22 -13.00
C THR A 439 -21.79 -26.34 -12.28
N ARG A 440 -22.03 -26.18 -10.98
CA ARG A 440 -22.77 -27.15 -10.14
C ARG A 440 -23.77 -26.46 -9.24
N SER A 441 -24.86 -27.18 -8.95
CA SER A 441 -25.72 -26.86 -7.81
C SER A 441 -25.40 -27.81 -6.67
N TYR A 442 -25.11 -27.27 -5.50
CA TYR A 442 -24.76 -28.08 -4.33
C TYR A 442 -25.89 -28.17 -3.31
N TRP A 443 -26.88 -27.29 -3.43
CA TRP A 443 -28.10 -27.28 -2.65
C TRP A 443 -29.26 -26.69 -3.48
N SER A 444 -30.48 -27.17 -3.22
CA SER A 444 -31.72 -26.62 -3.79
C SER A 444 -32.87 -26.70 -2.78
N GLY A 445 -33.74 -25.70 -2.78
CA GLY A 445 -34.91 -25.67 -1.91
C GLY A 445 -35.87 -24.54 -2.26
N HIS A 446 -36.65 -24.10 -1.27
CA HIS A 446 -37.65 -23.06 -1.44
C HIS A 446 -37.53 -21.98 -0.36
N LEU A 447 -37.87 -20.75 -0.73
CA LEU A 447 -38.08 -19.60 0.14
C LEU A 447 -39.37 -18.91 -0.32
N ASP A 448 -40.41 -18.92 0.51
CA ASP A 448 -41.75 -18.44 0.15
C ASP A 448 -42.26 -19.05 -1.19
N ASP A 449 -42.54 -18.20 -2.18
CA ASP A 449 -42.97 -18.54 -3.53
C ASP A 449 -41.80 -18.62 -4.53
N LEU A 450 -40.57 -18.75 -4.04
CA LEU A 450 -39.35 -18.85 -4.84
C LEU A 450 -38.72 -20.24 -4.70
N SER A 451 -38.26 -20.80 -5.81
CA SER A 451 -37.31 -21.91 -5.84
C SER A 451 -35.89 -21.34 -5.84
N VAL A 452 -35.01 -21.92 -5.02
CA VAL A 452 -33.65 -21.43 -4.79
C VAL A 452 -32.64 -22.53 -5.11
N ARG A 453 -31.58 -22.18 -5.84
CA ARG A 453 -30.43 -23.06 -6.13
C ARG A 453 -29.14 -22.38 -5.68
N ALA A 454 -28.36 -23.05 -4.85
CA ALA A 454 -27.02 -22.59 -4.48
C ALA A 454 -26.01 -23.11 -5.51
N ARG A 455 -25.28 -22.19 -6.16
CA ARG A 455 -24.47 -22.44 -7.35
C ARG A 455 -23.00 -22.18 -7.06
N ILE A 456 -22.14 -23.04 -7.62
CA ILE A 456 -20.68 -22.85 -7.65
C ILE A 456 -20.13 -23.15 -9.04
N TRP A 457 -19.04 -22.48 -9.41
CA TRP A 457 -18.32 -22.68 -10.67
C TRP A 457 -16.86 -22.25 -10.50
N TRP A 458 -15.97 -22.68 -11.38
CA TRP A 458 -14.59 -22.18 -11.42
C TRP A 458 -14.54 -20.82 -12.13
N SER A 459 -14.34 -19.76 -11.34
CA SER A 459 -14.00 -18.42 -11.87
C SER A 459 -12.61 -18.49 -12.50
N GLN A 460 -11.68 -19.14 -11.79
CA GLN A 460 -10.30 -19.44 -12.20
C GLN A 460 -9.91 -20.85 -11.70
N PRO A 461 -8.80 -21.47 -12.17
CA PRO A 461 -8.42 -22.86 -11.83
C PRO A 461 -8.38 -23.21 -10.34
N ASP A 462 -8.27 -22.20 -9.48
CA ASP A 462 -8.18 -22.35 -8.03
C ASP A 462 -9.10 -21.43 -7.22
N LEU A 463 -10.02 -20.75 -7.91
CA LEU A 463 -10.90 -19.77 -7.29
C LEU A 463 -12.33 -20.00 -7.79
N MET A 464 -13.20 -20.40 -6.87
CA MET A 464 -14.61 -20.62 -7.17
C MET A 464 -15.41 -19.31 -7.12
N GLY A 465 -16.33 -19.15 -8.06
CA GLY A 465 -17.46 -18.25 -7.90
C GLY A 465 -18.59 -18.94 -7.14
N HIS A 466 -19.43 -18.13 -6.48
CA HIS A 466 -20.59 -18.59 -5.72
C HIS A 466 -21.77 -17.65 -5.91
N GLY A 467 -22.98 -18.20 -5.88
CA GLY A 467 -24.19 -17.37 -5.81
C GLY A 467 -25.44 -18.18 -5.51
N LEU A 468 -26.47 -17.47 -5.07
CA LEU A 468 -27.82 -18.04 -4.89
C LEU A 468 -28.71 -17.58 -6.04
N GLU A 469 -29.22 -18.54 -6.78
CA GLU A 469 -30.14 -18.31 -7.87
C GLU A 469 -31.58 -18.50 -7.40
N PHE A 470 -32.42 -17.51 -7.66
CA PHE A 470 -33.84 -17.48 -7.32
C PHE A 470 -34.67 -17.43 -8.60
N VAL A 471 -35.73 -18.22 -8.63
CA VAL A 471 -36.78 -18.20 -9.67
C VAL A 471 -38.15 -18.32 -9.01
N ARG A 472 -39.22 -17.89 -9.66
CA ARG A 472 -40.56 -18.08 -9.11
C ARG A 472 -40.90 -19.58 -9.16
N SER A 473 -41.43 -20.10 -8.06
CA SER A 473 -41.88 -21.49 -7.97
C SER A 473 -42.94 -21.76 -9.05
N GLY A 474 -42.69 -22.77 -9.89
CA GLY A 474 -43.60 -23.16 -10.97
C GLY A 474 -43.34 -22.49 -12.32
N ASP A 475 -42.28 -21.69 -12.48
CA ASP A 475 -41.84 -21.25 -13.81
C ASP A 475 -41.36 -22.45 -14.66
N GLU A 476 -41.80 -22.48 -15.92
CA GLU A 476 -41.36 -23.49 -16.90
C GLU A 476 -39.94 -23.14 -17.39
N ASP A 477 -39.06 -24.12 -17.37
CA ASP A 477 -37.66 -24.01 -17.81
C ASP A 477 -36.87 -22.83 -17.19
N PRO A 478 -36.63 -22.87 -15.87
CA PRO A 478 -35.99 -21.77 -15.13
C PRO A 478 -34.58 -21.41 -15.64
N ASP A 479 -33.91 -22.35 -16.31
CA ASP A 479 -32.58 -22.17 -16.90
C ASP A 479 -32.60 -21.29 -18.16
N ARG A 480 -33.76 -21.11 -18.80
CA ARG A 480 -33.94 -20.26 -20.00
C ARG A 480 -34.48 -18.85 -19.72
N LEU A 481 -34.95 -18.57 -18.51
CA LEU A 481 -35.47 -17.24 -18.17
C LEU A 481 -34.41 -16.15 -18.43
N PRO A 482 -34.79 -14.90 -18.72
CA PRO A 482 -33.87 -13.78 -18.55
C PRO A 482 -33.28 -13.78 -17.14
N CYS A 483 -32.03 -13.35 -16.97
CA CYS A 483 -31.38 -13.32 -15.65
C CYS A 483 -30.95 -11.90 -15.29
N THR A 484 -31.10 -11.56 -14.02
CA THR A 484 -30.48 -10.40 -13.40
C THR A 484 -29.44 -10.88 -12.39
N ILE A 485 -28.18 -10.57 -12.64
CA ILE A 485 -27.08 -10.80 -11.70
C ILE A 485 -27.07 -9.62 -10.73
N ALA A 486 -27.29 -9.88 -9.45
CA ALA A 486 -27.37 -8.86 -8.42
C ALA A 486 -26.04 -8.76 -7.65
N VAL A 487 -25.50 -7.55 -7.57
CA VAL A 487 -24.23 -7.22 -6.92
C VAL A 487 -24.44 -6.08 -5.91
N TRP A 488 -24.16 -6.35 -4.64
CA TRP A 488 -24.29 -5.39 -3.54
C TRP A 488 -23.33 -5.72 -2.40
N ASP A 489 -23.20 -4.81 -1.43
CA ASP A 489 -22.30 -5.00 -0.30
C ASP A 489 -22.70 -6.22 0.54
N GLY A 490 -21.80 -7.19 0.63
CA GLY A 490 -22.01 -8.39 1.46
C GLY A 490 -22.68 -9.56 0.73
N GLY A 491 -23.09 -9.41 -0.53
CA GLY A 491 -23.60 -10.52 -1.35
C GLY A 491 -24.70 -11.31 -0.63
N THR A 492 -24.57 -12.63 -0.55
CA THR A 492 -25.58 -13.49 0.08
C THR A 492 -25.74 -13.26 1.59
N ASP A 493 -24.84 -12.55 2.26
CA ASP A 493 -25.02 -12.23 3.70
C ASP A 493 -26.16 -11.23 3.95
N ARG A 494 -26.61 -10.50 2.92
CA ARG A 494 -27.59 -9.42 3.04
C ARG A 494 -28.91 -9.71 2.33
N LEU A 495 -29.24 -10.99 2.13
CA LEU A 495 -30.46 -11.40 1.43
C LEU A 495 -31.74 -10.79 2.02
N GLU A 496 -31.81 -10.68 3.35
CA GLU A 496 -33.00 -10.16 4.05
C GLU A 496 -33.38 -8.75 3.58
N GLU A 497 -32.39 -7.87 3.44
CA GLU A 497 -32.58 -6.47 3.02
C GLU A 497 -33.06 -6.35 1.59
N HIS A 498 -32.69 -7.32 0.74
CA HIS A 498 -33.03 -7.33 -0.68
C HIS A 498 -34.17 -8.29 -1.04
N HIS A 499 -34.75 -9.01 -0.06
CA HIS A 499 -35.74 -10.06 -0.29
C HIS A 499 -36.95 -9.57 -1.10
N ALA A 500 -37.49 -8.40 -0.75
CA ALA A 500 -38.62 -7.80 -1.45
C ALA A 500 -38.29 -7.46 -2.92
N TRP A 501 -37.05 -7.04 -3.19
CA TRP A 501 -36.58 -6.81 -4.56
C TRP A 501 -36.44 -8.12 -5.32
N ILE A 502 -35.76 -9.13 -4.74
CA ILE A 502 -35.58 -10.47 -5.34
C ILE A 502 -36.94 -11.04 -5.76
N ARG A 503 -37.91 -11.04 -4.83
CA ARG A 503 -39.26 -11.58 -5.08
C ARG A 503 -40.01 -10.84 -6.19
N ARG A 504 -39.90 -9.50 -6.26
CA ARG A 504 -40.52 -8.71 -7.34
C ARG A 504 -39.87 -9.01 -8.69
N THR A 505 -38.55 -9.11 -8.76
CA THR A 505 -37.81 -9.41 -9.99
C THR A 505 -38.15 -10.82 -10.50
N CYS A 506 -38.22 -11.82 -9.62
CA CYS A 506 -38.67 -13.16 -9.97
C CYS A 506 -40.10 -13.18 -10.52
N ARG A 507 -41.03 -12.44 -9.88
CA ARG A 507 -42.42 -12.32 -10.35
C ARG A 507 -42.56 -11.61 -11.70
N ALA A 508 -41.58 -10.80 -12.09
CA ALA A 508 -41.52 -10.19 -13.41
C ALA A 508 -41.01 -11.16 -14.50
N GLY A 509 -40.79 -12.44 -14.18
CA GLY A 509 -40.38 -13.47 -15.13
C GLY A 509 -38.88 -13.53 -15.39
N ARG A 510 -38.05 -13.08 -14.43
CA ARG A 510 -36.58 -13.15 -14.50
C ARG A 510 -36.03 -14.04 -13.39
N ALA A 511 -34.98 -14.81 -13.68
CA ALA A 511 -34.15 -15.38 -12.64
C ALA A 511 -33.29 -14.28 -11.98
N VAL A 512 -33.04 -14.41 -10.68
CA VAL A 512 -32.10 -13.53 -9.95
C VAL A 512 -30.92 -14.36 -9.47
N LEU A 513 -29.70 -14.00 -9.86
CA LEU A 513 -28.48 -14.56 -9.29
C LEU A 513 -27.88 -13.56 -8.31
N VAL A 514 -28.01 -13.80 -7.01
CA VAL A 514 -27.28 -13.03 -5.99
C VAL A 514 -25.86 -13.53 -5.96
N LEU A 515 -24.93 -12.69 -6.40
CA LEU A 515 -23.53 -13.06 -6.61
C LEU A 515 -22.68 -12.78 -5.37
N ASP A 516 -21.90 -13.76 -4.96
CA ASP A 516 -20.74 -13.54 -4.10
C ASP A 516 -19.50 -13.41 -4.98
N VAL A 517 -18.91 -12.22 -4.99
CA VAL A 517 -17.57 -12.00 -5.55
C VAL A 517 -16.50 -12.46 -4.54
N SER A 518 -15.28 -12.69 -5.01
CA SER A 518 -14.20 -13.23 -4.17
C SER A 518 -14.01 -12.46 -2.87
N GLY A 519 -14.14 -13.15 -1.73
CA GLY A 519 -14.04 -12.56 -0.40
C GLY A 519 -15.31 -11.87 0.10
N VAL A 520 -16.48 -12.27 -0.39
CA VAL A 520 -17.81 -11.80 0.02
C VAL A 520 -18.72 -13.02 0.25
N GLY A 521 -19.70 -12.91 1.16
CA GLY A 521 -20.70 -13.96 1.40
C GLY A 521 -20.08 -15.30 1.77
N ALA A 522 -20.42 -16.36 1.03
CA ALA A 522 -19.88 -17.70 1.26
C ALA A 522 -18.38 -17.80 0.92
N LEU A 523 -17.83 -16.91 0.10
CA LEU A 523 -16.42 -16.86 -0.30
C LEU A 523 -15.53 -16.07 0.68
N ARG A 524 -16.09 -15.66 1.83
CA ARG A 524 -15.42 -14.82 2.81
C ARG A 524 -14.23 -15.53 3.46
N PRO A 525 -13.02 -14.93 3.44
CA PRO A 525 -11.83 -15.62 3.89
C PRO A 525 -11.80 -15.84 5.40
N HIS A 526 -10.94 -16.76 5.83
CA HIS A 526 -10.57 -16.84 7.24
C HIS A 526 -9.75 -15.61 7.65
N ALA A 527 -9.95 -15.14 8.88
CA ALA A 527 -9.07 -14.13 9.46
C ALA A 527 -7.65 -14.68 9.55
N LEU A 528 -6.66 -13.85 9.21
CA LEU A 528 -5.24 -14.23 9.26
C LEU A 528 -4.64 -14.00 10.65
N LEU A 529 -5.11 -12.96 11.34
CA LEU A 529 -4.69 -12.59 12.69
C LEU A 529 -5.93 -12.44 13.58
N ALA A 530 -5.77 -12.82 14.85
CA ALA A 530 -6.86 -12.68 15.82
C ALA A 530 -7.14 -11.20 16.12
N GLY A 531 -8.42 -10.85 16.28
CA GLY A 531 -8.83 -9.50 16.69
C GLY A 531 -8.87 -8.44 15.58
N THR A 532 -8.52 -8.78 14.34
CA THR A 532 -8.63 -7.85 13.21
C THR A 532 -10.02 -7.91 12.58
N SER A 533 -10.65 -6.76 12.36
CA SER A 533 -11.86 -6.67 11.53
C SER A 533 -11.52 -7.00 10.08
N GLU A 534 -12.29 -7.88 9.46
CA GLU A 534 -12.03 -8.36 8.08
C GLU A 534 -11.96 -7.23 7.05
N ALA A 535 -12.86 -6.25 7.21
CA ALA A 535 -13.16 -5.21 6.24
C ALA A 535 -12.43 -3.88 6.50
N GLU A 536 -11.83 -3.72 7.67
CA GLU A 536 -11.13 -2.50 8.04
C GLU A 536 -9.66 -2.58 7.66
N PHE A 537 -8.92 -1.50 7.92
CA PHE A 537 -7.49 -1.56 7.75
C PHE A 537 -6.87 -2.64 8.65
N TYR A 538 -5.79 -3.29 8.18
CA TYR A 538 -5.14 -4.44 8.81
C TYR A 538 -5.99 -5.72 8.87
N GLY A 539 -7.20 -5.73 8.29
CA GLY A 539 -7.98 -6.93 8.03
C GLY A 539 -7.42 -7.79 6.90
N VAL A 540 -7.93 -9.03 6.80
CA VAL A 540 -7.56 -9.96 5.70
C VAL A 540 -7.85 -9.37 4.32
N ILE A 541 -8.95 -8.62 4.14
CA ILE A 541 -9.26 -8.01 2.85
C ILE A 541 -8.28 -6.88 2.51
N HIS A 542 -7.88 -6.08 3.50
CA HIS A 542 -6.81 -5.10 3.31
C HIS A 542 -5.53 -5.84 2.86
N LYS A 543 -5.06 -6.81 3.64
CA LYS A 543 -3.81 -7.53 3.34
C LYS A 543 -3.80 -8.13 1.93
N LEU A 544 -4.86 -8.85 1.54
CA LEU A 544 -4.92 -9.52 0.24
C LEU A 544 -5.04 -8.52 -0.92
N ALA A 545 -5.71 -7.38 -0.71
CA ALA A 545 -5.72 -6.29 -1.68
C ALA A 545 -4.32 -5.68 -1.86
N ASP A 546 -3.57 -5.51 -0.77
CA ASP A 546 -2.21 -4.98 -0.80
C ASP A 546 -1.22 -5.97 -1.43
N ASP A 547 -1.32 -7.27 -1.14
CA ASP A 547 -0.54 -8.31 -1.81
C ASP A 547 -0.83 -8.37 -3.34
N LEU A 548 -2.07 -8.10 -3.76
CA LEU A 548 -2.39 -7.91 -5.18
C LEU A 548 -1.75 -6.64 -5.76
N MET A 549 -1.68 -5.53 -5.00
CA MET A 549 -0.98 -4.32 -5.45
C MET A 549 0.51 -4.57 -5.66
N TRP A 550 1.17 -5.37 -4.82
CA TRP A 550 2.55 -5.83 -5.06
C TRP A 550 2.71 -6.62 -6.38
N LEU A 551 1.65 -7.30 -6.80
CA LEU A 551 1.57 -8.02 -8.08
C LEU A 551 1.11 -7.15 -9.26
N GLY A 552 0.92 -5.83 -9.06
CA GLY A 552 0.46 -4.92 -10.12
C GLY A 552 -1.02 -5.10 -10.48
N ASP A 553 -1.80 -5.65 -9.55
CA ASP A 553 -3.21 -6.04 -9.70
C ASP A 553 -4.06 -5.39 -8.59
N SER A 554 -5.37 -5.64 -8.59
CA SER A 554 -6.26 -5.17 -7.53
C SER A 554 -7.42 -6.12 -7.26
N LEU A 555 -7.93 -6.08 -6.03
CA LEU A 555 -9.11 -6.86 -5.67
C LEU A 555 -10.36 -6.36 -6.43
N CYS A 556 -10.42 -5.07 -6.78
CA CYS A 556 -11.50 -4.51 -7.61
C CYS A 556 -11.50 -5.11 -9.02
N ALA A 557 -10.33 -5.24 -9.65
CA ALA A 557 -10.19 -5.89 -10.95
C ALA A 557 -10.56 -7.39 -10.88
N LEU A 558 -10.14 -8.08 -9.82
CA LEU A 558 -10.45 -9.50 -9.60
C LEU A 558 -11.97 -9.71 -9.41
N ARG A 559 -12.62 -8.89 -8.59
CA ARG A 559 -14.06 -8.99 -8.35
C ARG A 559 -14.91 -8.56 -9.53
N THR A 560 -14.43 -7.62 -10.34
CA THR A 560 -15.05 -7.30 -11.64
C THR A 560 -14.97 -8.51 -12.58
N TYR A 561 -13.83 -9.22 -12.60
CA TYR A 561 -13.70 -10.46 -13.35
C TYR A 561 -14.65 -11.56 -12.84
N ASP A 562 -14.90 -11.66 -11.54
CA ASP A 562 -15.89 -12.61 -11.01
C ASP A 562 -17.31 -12.35 -11.54
N VAL A 563 -17.71 -11.08 -11.72
CA VAL A 563 -18.98 -10.73 -12.36
C VAL A 563 -19.01 -11.20 -13.82
N LEU A 564 -17.92 -10.98 -14.58
CA LEU A 564 -17.80 -11.49 -15.95
C LEU A 564 -17.88 -13.02 -16.02
N ARG A 565 -17.30 -13.72 -15.05
CA ARG A 565 -17.38 -15.19 -14.94
C ARG A 565 -18.78 -15.66 -14.55
N ALA A 566 -19.54 -14.87 -13.80
CA ALA A 566 -20.96 -15.12 -13.58
C ALA A 566 -21.77 -14.95 -14.87
N VAL A 567 -21.43 -13.95 -15.72
CA VAL A 567 -22.02 -13.81 -17.07
C VAL A 567 -21.72 -15.05 -17.92
N ASP A 568 -20.47 -15.53 -17.92
CA ASP A 568 -20.12 -16.78 -18.60
C ASP A 568 -20.97 -17.95 -18.10
N MET A 569 -21.16 -18.07 -16.79
CA MET A 569 -21.97 -19.13 -16.17
C MET A 569 -23.42 -19.10 -16.63
N VAL A 570 -24.06 -17.92 -16.64
CA VAL A 570 -25.49 -17.80 -16.99
C VAL A 570 -25.74 -17.87 -18.50
N THR A 571 -24.71 -17.64 -19.31
CA THR A 571 -24.77 -17.69 -20.78
C THR A 571 -24.23 -19.01 -21.37
N GLU A 572 -23.79 -19.95 -20.53
CA GLU A 572 -23.12 -21.19 -20.95
C GLU A 572 -23.99 -22.03 -21.92
N PRO A 573 -23.45 -22.51 -23.07
CA PRO A 573 -24.23 -23.21 -24.10
C PRO A 573 -24.91 -24.52 -23.66
N ALA A 574 -24.40 -25.15 -22.60
CA ALA A 574 -24.95 -26.41 -22.07
C ALA A 574 -26.41 -26.27 -21.55
N THR A 575 -26.91 -25.06 -21.34
CA THR A 575 -28.30 -24.75 -20.96
C THR A 575 -29.09 -24.01 -22.06
N GLU A 576 -28.64 -24.06 -23.32
CA GLU A 576 -29.06 -23.17 -24.43
C GLU A 576 -28.74 -21.68 -24.22
N GLY A 577 -28.15 -21.30 -23.08
CA GLY A 577 -27.63 -19.97 -22.74
C GLY A 577 -28.71 -18.88 -22.58
N ARG A 578 -28.73 -18.18 -21.43
CA ARG A 578 -29.64 -17.04 -21.24
C ARG A 578 -29.26 -15.90 -22.20
N ARG A 579 -30.23 -15.33 -22.90
CA ARG A 579 -30.00 -14.27 -23.91
C ARG A 579 -30.18 -12.84 -23.41
N ASP A 580 -30.94 -12.66 -22.32
CA ASP A 580 -31.17 -11.36 -21.68
C ASP A 580 -30.59 -11.41 -20.27
N VAL A 581 -29.33 -11.00 -20.17
CA VAL A 581 -28.59 -10.87 -18.90
C VAL A 581 -28.51 -9.39 -18.54
N ARG A 582 -28.89 -9.06 -17.31
CA ARG A 582 -28.75 -7.72 -16.74
C ARG A 582 -27.95 -7.77 -15.46
N VAL A 583 -27.41 -6.64 -15.06
CA VAL A 583 -26.81 -6.46 -13.74
C VAL A 583 -27.70 -5.55 -12.90
N TYR A 584 -27.97 -5.91 -11.65
CA TYR A 584 -28.52 -5.01 -10.66
C TYR A 584 -27.43 -4.63 -9.68
N ALA A 585 -27.23 -3.33 -9.46
CA ALA A 585 -26.21 -2.82 -8.56
C ALA A 585 -26.81 -1.84 -7.55
N ASP A 586 -26.72 -2.17 -6.25
CA ASP A 586 -27.30 -1.35 -5.17
C ASP A 586 -26.25 -0.44 -4.52
N GLY A 587 -26.24 0.83 -4.92
CA GLY A 587 -25.35 1.87 -4.36
C GLY A 587 -25.75 2.36 -2.96
N ARG A 588 -26.98 2.08 -2.50
CA ARG A 588 -27.41 2.45 -1.14
C ARG A 588 -26.82 1.50 -0.10
N SER A 589 -26.57 0.24 -0.49
CA SER A 589 -26.01 -0.79 0.38
C SER A 589 -24.51 -0.60 0.66
N GLY A 590 -23.81 0.11 -0.23
CA GLY A 590 -22.39 0.42 -0.14
C GLY A 590 -21.71 0.48 -1.52
N ARG A 591 -20.43 0.09 -1.60
CA ARG A 591 -19.54 0.41 -2.73
C ARG A 591 -19.19 -0.76 -3.66
N GLN A 592 -19.60 -1.98 -3.34
CA GLN A 592 -19.30 -3.19 -4.13
C GLN A 592 -20.12 -3.27 -5.42
N CYS A 593 -21.16 -2.45 -5.56
CA CYS A 593 -21.89 -2.28 -6.82
C CYS A 593 -20.99 -1.83 -7.99
N ILE A 594 -19.82 -1.21 -7.69
CA ILE A 594 -18.80 -0.84 -8.68
C ILE A 594 -18.43 -2.01 -9.59
N TYR A 595 -18.31 -3.23 -9.06
CA TYR A 595 -17.91 -4.38 -9.88
C TYR A 595 -18.94 -4.70 -10.97
N GLY A 596 -20.23 -4.50 -10.66
CA GLY A 596 -21.32 -4.65 -11.60
C GLY A 596 -21.31 -3.58 -12.70
N ILE A 597 -21.06 -2.33 -12.32
CA ILE A 597 -20.91 -1.19 -13.25
C ILE A 597 -19.76 -1.45 -14.23
N LEU A 598 -18.59 -1.78 -13.69
CA LEU A 598 -17.39 -2.04 -14.50
C LEU A 598 -17.58 -3.24 -15.44
N ALA A 599 -18.25 -4.31 -14.99
CA ALA A 599 -18.53 -5.47 -15.81
C ALA A 599 -19.52 -5.15 -16.95
N ALA A 600 -20.60 -4.41 -16.66
CA ALA A 600 -21.58 -3.95 -17.65
C ALA A 600 -20.93 -3.09 -18.74
N PHE A 601 -19.98 -2.23 -18.35
CA PHE A 601 -19.21 -1.42 -19.31
C PHE A 601 -18.27 -2.26 -20.20
N LEU A 602 -17.80 -3.41 -19.72
CA LEU A 602 -16.86 -4.27 -20.44
C LEU A 602 -17.52 -5.27 -21.40
N ASP A 603 -18.67 -5.83 -21.04
CA ASP A 603 -19.25 -7.01 -21.70
C ASP A 603 -20.58 -6.71 -22.38
N ASP A 604 -20.58 -6.74 -23.72
CA ASP A 604 -21.76 -6.42 -24.54
C ASP A 604 -22.88 -7.48 -24.40
N ARG A 605 -22.65 -8.62 -23.74
CA ARG A 605 -23.70 -9.60 -23.41
C ARG A 605 -24.61 -9.10 -22.29
N ILE A 606 -24.17 -8.15 -21.48
CA ILE A 606 -24.99 -7.51 -20.45
C ILE A 606 -25.88 -6.47 -21.15
N ALA A 607 -27.17 -6.78 -21.25
CA ALA A 607 -28.16 -5.97 -21.96
C ALA A 607 -28.48 -4.63 -21.26
N GLY A 608 -28.11 -4.48 -19.99
CA GLY A 608 -28.27 -3.25 -19.23
C GLY A 608 -27.96 -3.42 -17.75
N ILE A 609 -27.81 -2.28 -17.08
CA ILE A 609 -27.61 -2.20 -15.64
C ILE A 609 -28.80 -1.45 -14.99
N ASP A 610 -29.34 -2.04 -13.94
CA ASP A 610 -30.35 -1.42 -13.08
C ASP A 610 -29.63 -0.91 -11.82
N LEU A 611 -29.37 0.39 -11.76
CA LEU A 611 -28.74 1.04 -10.60
C LEU A 611 -29.78 1.54 -9.62
N GLU A 612 -29.56 1.21 -8.35
CA GLU A 612 -30.39 1.68 -7.25
C GLU A 612 -29.58 2.62 -6.34
N GLY A 613 -30.00 3.88 -6.27
CA GLY A 613 -29.20 4.97 -5.69
C GLY A 613 -28.22 5.56 -6.71
N GLU A 614 -27.43 6.53 -6.25
CA GLU A 614 -26.34 7.11 -7.06
C GLU A 614 -25.13 6.18 -7.07
N PRO A 615 -24.43 6.03 -8.22
CA PRO A 615 -23.23 5.21 -8.28
C PRO A 615 -22.11 5.86 -7.45
N PRO A 616 -21.39 5.11 -6.61
CA PRO A 616 -20.24 5.63 -5.90
C PRO A 616 -19.11 5.98 -6.88
N THR A 617 -18.63 7.22 -6.85
CA THR A 617 -17.52 7.68 -7.68
C THR A 617 -16.21 7.66 -6.90
N TRP A 618 -15.09 7.42 -7.58
CA TRP A 618 -13.78 7.56 -6.96
C TRP A 618 -13.44 9.04 -6.74
N SER A 619 -13.92 9.96 -7.58
CA SER A 619 -13.65 11.39 -7.39
C SER A 619 -14.32 11.96 -6.14
N ASP A 620 -15.57 11.61 -5.82
CA ASP A 620 -16.21 12.09 -4.59
C ASP A 620 -15.52 11.54 -3.35
N TRP A 621 -15.02 10.31 -3.42
CA TRP A 621 -14.21 9.77 -2.35
C TRP A 621 -12.86 10.51 -2.21
N VAL A 622 -12.16 10.80 -3.31
CA VAL A 622 -10.93 11.61 -3.23
C VAL A 622 -11.21 13.01 -2.66
N ARG A 623 -12.39 13.59 -2.91
CA ARG A 623 -12.82 14.87 -2.34
C ARG A 623 -13.18 14.81 -0.86
N ASP A 624 -13.71 13.67 -0.40
CA ASP A 624 -14.13 13.50 0.99
C ASP A 624 -12.92 13.23 1.90
N ARG A 625 -12.42 14.28 2.54
CA ARG A 625 -11.33 14.20 3.54
C ARG A 625 -11.63 13.21 4.67
N MET A 626 -12.90 13.00 5.04
CA MET A 626 -13.32 12.18 6.19
C MET A 626 -14.12 10.94 5.79
N TYR A 627 -13.79 10.36 4.64
CA TYR A 627 -14.49 9.20 4.12
C TYR A 627 -14.46 7.98 5.06
N VAL A 628 -15.48 7.12 4.96
CA VAL A 628 -15.53 5.84 5.67
C VAL A 628 -14.58 4.83 5.03
N SER A 629 -13.59 4.32 5.75
CA SER A 629 -12.52 3.44 5.23
C SER A 629 -12.89 1.96 5.11
N ARG A 630 -14.03 1.54 5.63
CA ARG A 630 -14.48 0.14 5.56
C ARG A 630 -14.58 -0.33 4.09
N HIS A 631 -14.03 -1.52 3.81
CA HIS A 631 -13.94 -2.16 2.50
C HIS A 631 -13.19 -1.37 1.42
N ILE A 632 -12.53 -0.26 1.76
CA ILE A 632 -12.05 0.67 0.73
C ILE A 632 -11.00 0.04 -0.19
N LYS A 633 -10.06 -0.72 0.37
CA LYS A 633 -9.02 -1.44 -0.39
C LYS A 633 -9.59 -2.44 -1.40
N ALA A 634 -10.83 -2.89 -1.21
CA ALA A 634 -11.48 -3.85 -2.11
C ALA A 634 -12.15 -3.20 -3.33
N VAL A 635 -12.44 -1.90 -3.30
CA VAL A 635 -13.18 -1.18 -4.36
C VAL A 635 -12.30 -0.22 -5.17
N ILE A 636 -11.05 -0.05 -4.75
CA ILE A 636 -10.06 0.77 -5.47
C ILE A 636 -9.56 0.05 -6.71
N LEU A 637 -9.59 0.75 -7.84
CA LEU A 637 -8.86 0.37 -9.04
C LEU A 637 -7.68 1.34 -9.26
N PRO A 638 -6.41 0.88 -9.11
CA PRO A 638 -5.24 1.74 -9.23
C PRO A 638 -5.17 2.48 -10.57
N GLY A 639 -5.05 3.81 -10.51
CA GLY A 639 -4.97 4.68 -11.69
C GLY A 639 -6.26 4.88 -12.46
N ALA A 640 -7.42 4.41 -11.97
CA ALA A 640 -8.67 4.53 -12.71
C ALA A 640 -9.00 5.99 -13.09
N LEU A 641 -8.76 6.95 -12.18
CA LEU A 641 -9.03 8.37 -12.41
C LEU A 641 -8.09 9.03 -13.44
N THR A 642 -7.07 8.35 -13.97
CA THR A 642 -6.36 8.87 -15.14
C THR A 642 -7.08 8.52 -16.44
N HIS A 643 -8.06 7.61 -16.40
CA HIS A 643 -8.77 7.08 -17.58
C HIS A 643 -10.27 7.39 -17.57
N PHE A 644 -10.95 7.21 -16.43
CA PHE A 644 -12.40 7.42 -16.26
C PHE A 644 -12.76 7.55 -14.76
N ASP A 645 -14.02 7.85 -14.48
CA ASP A 645 -14.64 7.67 -13.15
C ASP A 645 -15.86 6.75 -13.26
N THR A 646 -16.30 6.15 -12.15
CA THR A 646 -17.28 5.06 -12.15
C THR A 646 -18.60 5.43 -12.84
N ASP A 647 -19.06 6.67 -12.70
CA ASP A 647 -20.29 7.18 -13.31
C ASP A 647 -20.22 7.27 -14.84
N GLU A 648 -19.01 7.37 -15.41
CA GLU A 648 -18.81 7.32 -16.86
C GLU A 648 -19.05 5.93 -17.45
N CYS A 649 -19.08 4.89 -16.61
CA CYS A 649 -19.30 3.49 -16.98
C CYS A 649 -20.73 2.99 -16.72
N ALA A 650 -21.57 3.80 -16.09
CA ALA A 650 -22.92 3.46 -15.63
C ALA A 650 -23.99 3.52 -16.71
#